data_AF-A0A1C6IMG2-F1
#
_entry.id   AF-A0A1C6IMG2-F1
#
_cell.length_a   1.000
_cell.length_b   1.000
_cell.length_c   1.000
_cell.angle_alpha   90.00
_cell.angle_beta   90.00
_cell.angle_gamma   90.00
#
_symmetry.space_group_name_H-M   'P 1'
#
loop_
_entity.id
_entity.type
_entity.pdbx_description
1 polymer ?
#
loop_
_entity_poly.entity_id
_entity_poly.type
_entity_poly.pdbx_seq_one_letter_code
_entity_poly.pdbx_strand_id
1 'polypeptide(L)'
;MPNWAQIISDALDILKFDGAVQDTLAQLREKWGAQVPALLEERFDAVGVQYMKLSHEKGAAALGQELSAFGWALYNLDDEDEYLFVLIPEEERSEWERYCKKRGQYCRLMKQQGRNWGDHAKEQDPGALMPCEEYILQDEYDYFFNSLAGDFAAGEWKSSHSQEWNYGCVADLRCRPPKVTRSKSLYHFGCISYSDKSGLYAASGVSASGLIGKVLLCKNPNTLNFFEPSPIGYEGAPNSFCWTAHSLWVGDPTNATRIQLTDRGTCQDVQNWPLPKDGWSGTYHCGITADGLGRVYFSNEWYKGHIYRWENGDVTKHSFPLYGYDHLSEAVPVPGSGRIYMIHAVSGKGRVEECLLELDMDTGRCRIAALPGMGEGLKLRWFTEDWLLVQGNGEILSDDFAQLINRNTREVLRIRPGMFGGEKMQHIGMLTDGTVVIVTRRDGVGPVFRYPIDFWKFLRTANKPKKLEPWREYAETYPNLPFFLPGEEPAPPQKCADNRLDMGKALFRPQFDQLFPEKKQALMEQLAEQYHFGFVRMERFDRWGQSCTTGIFEKDGREFVFVPGDTVTLGWERFAVGLNQDSQEELEYLFQEWDLEQDPAEFIGESMAPVRQAAIGSMLVGRELEEINWEPVELDDPRLCPDWLEDFRQFALTGRDSLTLAGRARFERDGDSWQVSLYHEVEYPNFQNLLQKQGFSLPTADEWAYLCGGGCRTLFPWGDGLDYSMRLHWFEDMDEDENRPYDMEEPNFFGLSIAYDPYMREVVQAEKFTTCGGDGGCSICGGLGPFLGFLPCSPHCKPEVQEDKKLNGDYDFYRPIIRVEPELKGETNIPTTEWRNKYESIQDKLACKTDLEAHFTEKVIGNMGVDALYIGTVHFPTGTIFACDPLVELEDALPFLQTIPAGTYPLKICVVPSEQYGDRYACVKVEVSPEKPVRYELGMTGKEDLDEELDEDDYFGFGVDAGMGCVADIQTQSAFTRGWKRTRTSTPTMTCFAIFWRKTPKPTPSIS
;
A
#
# COMPACT_ATOMS: atom_id res chain seq x y z
N MET A 1 -47.98 -18.47 3.58
CA MET A 1 -46.52 -18.52 3.74
C MET A 1 -45.97 -17.33 2.99
N PRO A 2 -45.16 -16.47 3.63
CA PRO A 2 -44.60 -15.29 3.00
C PRO A 2 -43.72 -15.70 1.81
N ASN A 3 -43.72 -14.91 0.74
CA ASN A 3 -42.86 -15.14 -0.42
C ASN A 3 -41.46 -14.59 -0.14
N TRP A 4 -40.65 -15.38 0.58
CA TRP A 4 -39.32 -14.96 1.02
C TRP A 4 -38.36 -14.57 -0.11
N ALA A 5 -38.51 -15.18 -1.30
CA ALA A 5 -37.69 -14.81 -2.45
C ALA A 5 -38.02 -13.40 -2.95
N GLN A 6 -39.29 -13.01 -2.92
CA GLN A 6 -39.73 -11.66 -3.26
C GLN A 6 -39.23 -10.63 -2.24
N ILE A 7 -39.21 -11.00 -0.95
CA ILE A 7 -38.72 -10.10 0.11
C ILE A 7 -37.21 -9.84 -0.03
N ILE A 8 -36.43 -10.82 -0.49
CA ILE A 8 -35.00 -10.64 -0.79
C ILE A 8 -34.81 -9.75 -2.03
N SER A 9 -35.56 -10.00 -3.12
CA SER A 9 -35.46 -9.15 -4.32
C SER A 9 -35.90 -7.71 -4.07
N ASP A 10 -36.80 -7.51 -3.09
CA ASP A 10 -37.30 -6.21 -2.69
C ASP A 10 -36.51 -5.64 -1.49
N ALA A 11 -35.31 -6.15 -1.17
CA ALA A 11 -34.47 -5.64 -0.09
C ALA A 11 -34.03 -4.17 -0.36
N LEU A 12 -33.78 -3.41 0.70
CA LEU A 12 -33.31 -2.02 0.60
C LEU A 12 -31.79 -2.02 0.60
N ASP A 13 -31.22 -1.53 -0.46
CA ASP A 13 -29.78 -1.34 -0.58
C ASP A 13 -29.38 0.05 -0.08
N ILE A 14 -28.32 0.10 0.74
CA ILE A 14 -27.70 1.31 1.30
C ILE A 14 -26.21 1.04 1.48
N LEU A 15 -25.34 1.84 0.86
CA LEU A 15 -23.89 1.78 1.09
C LEU A 15 -23.52 1.92 2.59
N LYS A 16 -22.66 1.04 3.11
CA LYS A 16 -22.24 1.05 4.53
C LYS A 16 -21.40 2.27 4.89
N PHE A 17 -20.69 2.85 3.92
CA PHE A 17 -19.77 3.97 4.12
C PHE A 17 -20.34 5.32 3.66
N ASP A 18 -21.43 5.30 2.90
CA ASP A 18 -22.04 6.51 2.35
C ASP A 18 -23.31 6.85 3.12
N GLY A 19 -23.16 7.72 4.12
CA GLY A 19 -24.31 8.36 4.77
C GLY A 19 -24.33 8.33 6.29
N ALA A 20 -25.14 9.24 6.84
CA ALA A 20 -25.47 9.27 8.24
C ALA A 20 -26.54 8.24 8.57
N VAL A 21 -26.60 7.80 9.84
CA VAL A 21 -27.73 7.00 10.35
C VAL A 21 -29.11 7.64 10.06
N GLN A 22 -29.17 8.96 9.88
CA GLN A 22 -30.38 9.69 9.51
C GLN A 22 -30.79 9.46 8.05
N ASP A 23 -29.83 9.36 7.14
CA ASP A 23 -30.08 9.04 5.73
C ASP A 23 -30.64 7.62 5.64
N THR A 24 -30.05 6.68 6.39
CA THR A 24 -30.59 5.32 6.54
C THR A 24 -32.02 5.35 7.08
N LEU A 25 -32.30 6.11 8.14
CA LEU A 25 -33.67 6.24 8.66
C LEU A 25 -34.64 6.82 7.61
N ALA A 26 -34.22 7.79 6.80
CA ALA A 26 -35.04 8.35 5.73
C ALA A 26 -35.37 7.28 4.67
N GLN A 27 -34.38 6.50 4.23
CA GLN A 27 -34.57 5.39 3.30
C GLN A 27 -35.48 4.29 3.87
N LEU A 28 -35.32 3.95 5.16
CA LEU A 28 -36.23 3.03 5.87
C LEU A 28 -37.69 3.54 5.84
N ARG A 29 -37.88 4.86 6.07
CA ARG A 29 -39.21 5.50 6.08
C ARG A 29 -39.83 5.55 4.69
N GLU A 30 -39.05 5.87 3.66
CA GLU A 30 -39.52 5.88 2.27
C GLU A 30 -40.01 4.50 1.86
N LYS A 31 -39.24 3.46 2.17
CA LYS A 31 -39.57 2.09 1.78
C LYS A 31 -40.67 1.45 2.63
N TRP A 32 -40.59 1.58 3.95
CA TRP A 32 -41.42 0.82 4.88
C TRP A 32 -42.33 1.68 5.77
N GLY A 33 -42.24 3.01 5.76
CA GLY A 33 -42.99 3.88 6.66
C GLY A 33 -44.52 3.76 6.54
N ALA A 34 -45.03 3.44 5.35
CA ALA A 34 -46.46 3.17 5.15
C ALA A 34 -46.92 1.81 5.74
N GLN A 35 -46.02 0.82 5.79
CA GLN A 35 -46.31 -0.54 6.29
C GLN A 35 -46.00 -0.67 7.79
N VAL A 36 -45.00 0.09 8.27
CA VAL A 36 -44.49 0.09 9.63
C VAL A 36 -44.57 1.52 10.18
N PRO A 37 -45.75 1.97 10.66
CA PRO A 37 -45.92 3.32 11.18
C PRO A 37 -45.00 3.68 12.34
N ALA A 38 -44.47 2.68 13.07
CA ALA A 38 -43.50 2.87 14.14
C ALA A 38 -42.23 3.63 13.68
N LEU A 39 -41.82 3.49 12.42
CA LEU A 39 -40.68 4.24 11.86
C LEU A 39 -40.89 5.76 11.85
N LEU A 40 -42.14 6.23 11.96
CA LEU A 40 -42.53 7.64 11.96
C LEU A 40 -42.62 8.24 13.37
N GLU A 41 -42.36 7.45 14.42
CA GLU A 41 -42.34 7.93 15.81
C GLU A 41 -41.12 8.83 16.05
N GLU A 42 -41.29 9.90 16.84
CA GLU A 42 -40.24 10.89 17.18
C GLU A 42 -38.98 10.25 17.82
N ARG A 43 -39.14 9.06 18.40
CA ARG A 43 -38.04 8.33 19.03
C ARG A 43 -36.99 7.89 18.01
N PHE A 44 -37.37 7.58 16.78
CA PHE A 44 -36.41 7.26 15.72
C PHE A 44 -35.59 8.49 15.33
N ASP A 45 -36.20 9.69 15.32
CA ASP A 45 -35.47 10.94 15.12
C ASP A 45 -34.46 11.18 16.26
N ALA A 46 -34.86 10.89 17.50
CA ALA A 46 -33.96 10.96 18.65
C ALA A 46 -32.78 9.98 18.51
N VAL A 47 -33.00 8.74 18.07
CA VAL A 47 -31.92 7.77 17.79
C VAL A 47 -30.99 8.30 16.69
N GLY A 48 -31.56 8.84 15.61
CA GLY A 48 -30.78 9.43 14.52
C GLY A 48 -29.82 10.51 15.01
N VAL A 49 -30.31 11.46 15.81
CA VAL A 49 -29.48 12.55 16.38
C VAL A 49 -28.46 12.03 17.40
N GLN A 50 -28.85 11.06 18.23
CA GLN A 50 -27.98 10.50 19.28
C GLN A 50 -26.79 9.72 18.72
N TYR A 51 -26.97 9.05 17.58
CA TYR A 51 -25.95 8.19 16.98
C TYR A 51 -25.21 8.83 15.80
N MET A 52 -25.57 10.05 15.40
CA MET A 52 -24.94 10.74 14.24
C MET A 52 -23.42 10.92 14.36
N LYS A 53 -22.88 10.97 15.59
CA LYS A 53 -21.44 11.12 15.88
C LYS A 53 -20.68 9.80 15.97
N LEU A 54 -21.37 8.67 15.84
CA LEU A 54 -20.80 7.34 15.94
C LEU A 54 -20.70 6.73 14.54
N SER A 55 -19.97 5.62 14.41
CA SER A 55 -19.88 4.91 13.14
C SER A 55 -21.28 4.52 12.62
N HIS A 56 -21.44 4.51 11.30
CA HIS A 56 -22.71 4.17 10.67
C HIS A 56 -23.26 2.82 11.17
N GLU A 57 -22.39 1.82 11.34
CA GLU A 57 -22.74 0.51 11.92
C GLU A 57 -23.40 0.62 13.31
N LYS A 58 -22.87 1.48 14.19
CA LYS A 58 -23.45 1.69 15.53
C LYS A 58 -24.82 2.35 15.44
N GLY A 59 -25.00 3.25 14.46
CA GLY A 59 -26.29 3.87 14.16
C GLY A 59 -27.31 2.87 13.62
N ALA A 60 -26.94 2.08 12.61
CA ALA A 60 -27.79 1.05 12.03
C ALA A 60 -28.19 -0.02 13.06
N ALA A 61 -27.25 -0.44 13.92
CA ALA A 61 -27.56 -1.34 15.04
C ALA A 61 -28.52 -0.71 16.06
N ALA A 62 -28.44 0.60 16.29
CA ALA A 62 -29.38 1.32 17.16
C ALA A 62 -30.78 1.40 16.53
N LEU A 63 -30.90 1.67 15.23
CA LEU A 63 -32.17 1.63 14.51
C LEU A 63 -32.81 0.23 14.56
N GLY A 64 -32.02 -0.82 14.31
CA GLY A 64 -32.49 -2.21 14.42
C GLY A 64 -32.93 -2.59 15.84
N GLN A 65 -32.19 -2.13 16.86
CA GLN A 65 -32.58 -2.30 18.26
C GLN A 65 -33.89 -1.56 18.59
N GLU A 66 -34.05 -0.32 18.10
CA GLU A 66 -35.26 0.46 18.32
C GLU A 66 -36.48 -0.21 17.66
N LEU A 67 -36.34 -0.70 16.42
CA LEU A 67 -37.36 -1.49 15.72
C LEU A 67 -37.78 -2.74 16.51
N SER A 68 -36.85 -3.39 17.20
CA SER A 68 -37.16 -4.57 18.02
C SER A 68 -38.14 -4.25 19.16
N ALA A 69 -38.13 -3.03 19.70
CA ALA A 69 -39.10 -2.60 20.72
C ALA A 69 -40.53 -2.47 20.20
N PHE A 70 -40.69 -2.37 18.87
CA PHE A 70 -41.98 -2.29 18.18
C PHE A 70 -42.38 -3.62 17.51
N GLY A 71 -41.66 -4.71 17.78
CA GLY A 71 -41.96 -6.04 17.22
C GLY A 71 -41.48 -6.24 15.78
N TRP A 72 -40.48 -5.48 15.33
CA TRP A 72 -39.92 -5.59 13.98
C TRP A 72 -38.44 -5.95 14.01
N ALA A 73 -38.01 -6.77 13.05
CA ALA A 73 -36.64 -7.24 12.93
C ALA A 73 -36.02 -6.77 11.62
N LEU A 74 -35.00 -5.94 11.75
CA LEU A 74 -34.17 -5.49 10.63
C LEU A 74 -33.00 -6.45 10.47
N TYR A 75 -32.86 -7.07 9.31
CA TYR A 75 -31.73 -7.92 8.93
C TYR A 75 -30.94 -7.25 7.82
N ASN A 76 -29.63 -7.43 7.85
CA ASN A 76 -28.75 -7.18 6.74
C ASN A 76 -28.45 -8.51 6.03
N LEU A 77 -28.59 -8.53 4.71
CA LEU A 77 -28.40 -9.70 3.86
C LEU A 77 -27.06 -9.74 3.11
N ASP A 78 -26.16 -8.79 3.40
CA ASP A 78 -24.85 -8.66 2.76
C ASP A 78 -23.72 -8.35 3.78
N ASP A 79 -22.59 -9.08 3.79
CA ASP A 79 -21.42 -8.79 4.65
C ASP A 79 -20.41 -7.80 4.09
N GLU A 80 -20.51 -7.38 2.84
CA GLU A 80 -19.50 -6.59 2.14
C GLU A 80 -19.66 -5.08 2.39
N ASP A 81 -19.79 -4.27 1.35
CA ASP A 81 -19.73 -2.81 1.43
C ASP A 81 -21.12 -2.14 1.43
N GLU A 82 -22.19 -2.93 1.28
CA GLU A 82 -23.58 -2.48 1.27
C GLU A 82 -24.41 -3.12 2.39
N TYR A 83 -25.41 -2.39 2.88
CA TYR A 83 -26.49 -2.92 3.69
C TYR A 83 -27.63 -3.34 2.78
N LEU A 84 -27.83 -4.64 2.63
CA LEU A 84 -29.02 -5.18 1.99
C LEU A 84 -30.10 -5.44 3.05
N PHE A 85 -30.83 -4.40 3.44
CA PHE A 85 -31.79 -4.46 4.53
C PHE A 85 -33.09 -5.16 4.14
N VAL A 86 -33.56 -6.02 5.06
CA VAL A 86 -34.89 -6.60 5.05
C VAL A 86 -35.55 -6.40 6.41
N LEU A 87 -36.81 -5.95 6.38
CA LEU A 87 -37.62 -5.73 7.56
C LEU A 87 -38.73 -6.78 7.65
N ILE A 88 -38.77 -7.56 8.73
CA ILE A 88 -39.78 -8.61 8.95
C ILE A 88 -40.43 -8.52 10.33
N PRO A 89 -41.68 -8.98 10.49
CA PRO A 89 -42.34 -9.06 11.80
C PRO A 89 -41.62 -10.02 12.74
N GLU A 90 -41.71 -9.76 14.06
CA GLU A 90 -41.10 -10.60 15.10
C GLU A 90 -41.55 -12.06 15.02
N GLU A 91 -42.83 -12.30 14.71
CA GLU A 91 -43.41 -13.65 14.67
C GLU A 91 -42.78 -14.53 13.59
N GLU A 92 -42.24 -13.91 12.53
CA GLU A 92 -41.71 -14.61 11.36
C GLU A 92 -40.19 -14.85 11.41
N ARG A 93 -39.50 -14.27 12.39
CA ARG A 93 -38.01 -14.33 12.51
C ARG A 93 -37.46 -15.75 12.48
N SER A 94 -38.07 -16.66 13.25
CA SER A 94 -37.59 -18.05 13.34
C SER A 94 -37.73 -18.81 12.02
N GLU A 95 -38.75 -18.49 11.22
CA GLU A 95 -38.94 -19.09 9.90
C GLU A 95 -38.00 -18.46 8.87
N TRP A 96 -37.78 -17.15 8.94
CA TRP A 96 -36.85 -16.40 8.10
C TRP A 96 -35.39 -16.82 8.27
N GLU A 97 -34.89 -16.86 9.51
CA GLU A 97 -33.50 -17.28 9.80
C GLU A 97 -33.26 -18.73 9.32
N ARG A 98 -34.27 -19.60 9.47
CA ARG A 98 -34.23 -20.98 8.94
C ARG A 98 -34.21 -21.01 7.42
N TYR A 99 -34.96 -20.14 6.76
CA TYR A 99 -34.97 -20.01 5.30
C TYR A 99 -33.62 -19.55 4.77
N CYS A 100 -33.05 -18.46 5.32
CA CYS A 100 -31.75 -17.92 4.91
C CYS A 100 -30.64 -18.96 5.08
N LYS A 101 -30.58 -19.62 6.25
CA LYS A 101 -29.63 -20.70 6.53
C LYS A 101 -29.75 -21.87 5.55
N LYS A 102 -30.96 -22.22 5.12
CA LYS A 102 -31.18 -23.30 4.14
C LYS A 102 -30.69 -22.92 2.74
N ARG A 103 -30.70 -21.63 2.39
CA ARG A 103 -30.25 -21.12 1.08
C ARG A 103 -28.80 -20.67 1.05
N GLY A 104 -28.11 -20.63 2.20
CA GLY A 104 -26.77 -20.06 2.29
C GLY A 104 -26.76 -18.53 2.14
N GLN A 105 -27.92 -17.87 2.27
CA GLN A 105 -28.03 -16.41 2.22
C GLN A 105 -27.41 -15.81 3.49
N TYR A 106 -26.49 -14.86 3.34
CA TYR A 106 -26.01 -14.07 4.47
C TYR A 106 -27.18 -13.39 5.16
N CYS A 107 -27.21 -13.43 6.49
CA CYS A 107 -28.35 -12.93 7.27
C CYS A 107 -27.89 -12.54 8.67
N ARG A 108 -27.65 -11.24 8.87
CA ARG A 108 -27.24 -10.66 10.15
C ARG A 108 -28.37 -9.81 10.72
N LEU A 109 -28.84 -10.16 11.92
CA LEU A 109 -29.79 -9.33 12.65
C LEU A 109 -29.14 -8.02 13.12
N MET A 110 -29.73 -6.88 12.77
CA MET A 110 -29.29 -5.58 13.23
C MET A 110 -29.77 -5.34 14.66
N LYS A 111 -28.82 -5.38 15.60
CA LYS A 111 -29.12 -5.25 17.03
C LYS A 111 -27.91 -4.73 17.80
N GLN A 112 -28.14 -3.97 18.87
CA GLN A 112 -27.06 -3.50 19.74
C GLN A 112 -26.51 -4.62 20.63
N GLN A 113 -25.19 -4.72 20.69
CA GLN A 113 -24.50 -5.68 21.54
C GLN A 113 -24.85 -5.44 23.02
N GLY A 114 -25.25 -6.50 23.74
CA GLY A 114 -25.56 -6.43 25.17
C GLY A 114 -26.95 -5.90 25.54
N ARG A 115 -27.83 -5.61 24.56
CA ARG A 115 -29.25 -5.27 24.78
C ARG A 115 -30.14 -6.49 24.61
N ASN A 116 -31.27 -6.58 25.32
CA ASN A 116 -32.23 -7.67 25.08
C ASN A 116 -33.12 -7.34 23.88
N TRP A 117 -33.76 -8.36 23.32
CA TRP A 117 -34.79 -8.14 22.30
C TRP A 117 -36.00 -7.42 22.93
N GLY A 118 -36.58 -6.44 22.23
CA GLY A 118 -37.71 -5.65 22.74
C GLY A 118 -37.31 -4.46 23.62
N ASP A 119 -36.04 -4.36 24.02
CA ASP A 119 -35.54 -3.14 24.67
C ASP A 119 -35.38 -2.02 23.63
N HIS A 120 -35.67 -0.78 24.01
CA HIS A 120 -35.33 0.37 23.17
C HIS A 120 -33.81 0.49 22.94
N ALA A 121 -33.39 1.30 21.96
CA ALA A 121 -31.99 1.62 21.76
C ALA A 121 -31.36 2.33 22.97
N LYS A 122 -30.04 2.22 23.10
CA LYS A 122 -29.31 2.89 24.18
C LYS A 122 -29.33 4.40 24.01
N GLU A 123 -29.77 5.12 25.03
CA GLU A 123 -29.71 6.58 25.02
C GLU A 123 -28.26 7.08 25.00
N GLN A 124 -27.96 8.01 24.11
CA GLN A 124 -26.73 8.80 24.07
C GLN A 124 -27.05 10.27 24.33
N ASP A 125 -26.08 11.01 24.85
CA ASP A 125 -26.18 12.47 24.92
C ASP A 125 -25.83 13.08 23.54
N PRO A 126 -26.78 13.68 22.81
CA PRO A 126 -26.50 14.30 21.51
C PRO A 126 -25.64 15.57 21.63
N GLY A 127 -25.49 16.11 22.84
CA GLY A 127 -24.83 17.37 23.14
C GLY A 127 -25.77 18.57 23.10
N ALA A 128 -25.24 19.74 23.50
CA ALA A 128 -26.03 20.96 23.55
C ALA A 128 -26.35 21.51 22.16
N LEU A 129 -27.60 21.91 21.95
CA LEU A 129 -28.06 22.66 20.78
C LEU A 129 -27.62 24.12 20.87
N MET A 130 -27.16 24.68 19.75
CA MET A 130 -26.79 26.10 19.65
C MET A 130 -28.05 26.96 19.65
N PRO A 131 -28.23 27.86 20.64
CA PRO A 131 -29.36 28.78 20.65
C PRO A 131 -29.28 29.74 19.47
N CYS A 132 -30.24 29.65 18.56
CA CYS A 132 -30.33 30.49 17.37
C CYS A 132 -31.72 31.08 17.22
N GLU A 133 -31.81 32.29 16.66
CA GLU A 133 -33.02 32.69 15.94
C GLU A 133 -33.02 31.96 14.60
N GLU A 134 -34.12 31.28 14.28
CA GLU A 134 -34.27 30.49 13.06
C GLU A 134 -35.27 31.15 12.11
N TYR A 135 -34.90 31.24 10.83
CA TYR A 135 -35.78 31.73 9.77
C TYR A 135 -35.75 30.78 8.58
N ILE A 136 -36.95 30.34 8.19
CA ILE A 136 -37.19 29.51 7.00
C ILE A 136 -37.82 30.40 5.94
N LEU A 137 -37.43 30.20 4.68
CA LEU A 137 -38.08 30.88 3.56
C LEU A 137 -39.43 30.22 3.30
N GLN A 138 -40.52 30.89 3.66
CA GLN A 138 -41.89 30.42 3.46
C GLN A 138 -42.47 31.01 2.16
N ASP A 139 -42.06 30.47 1.01
CA ASP A 139 -42.71 30.78 -0.26
C ASP A 139 -42.86 29.53 -1.15
N GLU A 140 -43.39 29.70 -2.35
CA GLU A 140 -43.73 28.60 -3.29
C GLU A 140 -42.52 28.04 -4.08
N TYR A 141 -41.31 28.55 -3.79
CA TYR A 141 -40.08 28.24 -4.51
C TYR A 141 -39.10 27.46 -3.63
N ASP A 142 -38.32 26.62 -4.27
CA ASP A 142 -37.19 25.95 -3.64
C ASP A 142 -35.92 26.79 -3.84
N TYR A 143 -35.06 26.79 -2.83
CA TYR A 143 -33.82 27.57 -2.83
C TYR A 143 -32.61 26.71 -2.50
N PHE A 144 -31.49 27.05 -3.13
CA PHE A 144 -30.19 26.50 -2.80
C PHE A 144 -29.17 27.64 -2.79
N PHE A 145 -28.46 27.85 -1.68
CA PHE A 145 -27.47 28.92 -1.57
C PHE A 145 -26.06 28.36 -1.74
N ASN A 146 -25.33 28.90 -2.70
CA ASN A 146 -23.99 28.46 -3.10
C ASN A 146 -22.88 29.14 -2.27
N SER A 147 -23.13 30.36 -1.76
CA SER A 147 -22.11 31.14 -1.06
C SER A 147 -22.71 32.26 -0.20
N LEU A 148 -21.95 32.64 0.84
CA LEU A 148 -22.19 33.80 1.69
C LEU A 148 -20.97 34.73 1.59
N ALA A 149 -21.20 36.02 1.36
CA ALA A 149 -20.16 37.04 1.40
C ALA A 149 -20.76 38.38 1.82
N GLY A 150 -20.03 39.13 2.66
CA GLY A 150 -20.50 40.41 3.20
C GLY A 150 -21.88 40.26 3.86
N ASP A 151 -22.86 41.03 3.39
CA ASP A 151 -24.22 41.05 3.95
C ASP A 151 -25.22 40.12 3.23
N PHE A 152 -24.77 39.32 2.27
CA PHE A 152 -25.64 38.61 1.35
C PHE A 152 -25.29 37.12 1.23
N ALA A 153 -26.30 36.33 0.87
CA ALA A 153 -26.12 35.00 0.31
C ALA A 153 -26.52 35.00 -1.17
N ALA A 154 -25.81 34.24 -1.99
CA ALA A 154 -26.13 34.03 -3.40
C ALA A 154 -26.42 32.55 -3.66
N GLY A 155 -27.33 32.29 -4.57
CA GLY A 155 -27.77 30.95 -4.87
C GLY A 155 -28.69 30.87 -6.07
N GLU A 156 -29.36 29.74 -6.17
CA GLU A 156 -30.30 29.40 -7.21
C GLU A 156 -31.69 29.16 -6.61
N TRP A 157 -32.71 29.33 -7.45
CA TRP A 157 -34.10 29.06 -7.10
C TRP A 157 -34.82 28.36 -8.25
N LYS A 158 -35.80 27.54 -7.89
CA LYS A 158 -36.73 26.92 -8.84
C LYS A 158 -38.15 26.95 -8.31
N SER A 159 -39.14 26.86 -9.20
CA SER A 159 -40.50 26.61 -8.75
C SER A 159 -40.63 25.18 -8.23
N SER A 160 -41.51 24.97 -7.26
CA SER A 160 -41.87 23.64 -6.74
C SER A 160 -42.30 22.61 -7.81
N HIS A 161 -42.67 23.08 -9.00
CA HIS A 161 -43.11 22.24 -10.14
C HIS A 161 -42.02 22.04 -11.21
N SER A 162 -40.85 22.68 -11.04
CA SER A 162 -39.70 22.55 -11.94
C SER A 162 -38.65 21.63 -11.32
N GLN A 163 -38.00 20.82 -12.15
CA GLN A 163 -36.83 20.05 -11.75
C GLN A 163 -35.51 20.81 -12.01
N GLU A 164 -35.52 21.86 -12.84
CA GLU A 164 -34.31 22.58 -13.24
C GLU A 164 -33.98 23.77 -12.30
N TRP A 165 -32.71 23.89 -11.90
CA TRP A 165 -32.11 24.97 -11.10
C TRP A 165 -31.42 26.01 -11.99
N ASN A 166 -32.21 26.79 -12.74
CA ASN A 166 -31.65 27.64 -13.80
C ASN A 166 -31.48 29.11 -13.41
N TYR A 167 -32.13 29.55 -12.34
CA TYR A 167 -32.30 30.98 -12.07
C TYR A 167 -31.68 31.39 -10.74
N GLY A 168 -30.99 32.52 -10.74
CA GLY A 168 -30.29 33.07 -9.60
C GLY A 168 -31.17 33.83 -8.62
N CYS A 169 -30.81 33.75 -7.33
CA CYS A 169 -31.35 34.56 -6.27
C CYS A 169 -30.25 35.11 -5.35
N VAL A 170 -30.61 36.17 -4.63
CA VAL A 170 -29.79 36.78 -3.59
C VAL A 170 -30.66 36.97 -2.35
N ALA A 171 -30.15 36.60 -1.17
CA ALA A 171 -30.78 36.87 0.11
C ALA A 171 -30.02 37.98 0.87
N ASP A 172 -30.73 39.03 1.28
CA ASP A 172 -30.23 40.05 2.21
C ASP A 172 -30.32 39.53 3.65
N LEU A 173 -29.17 39.23 4.25
CA LEU A 173 -29.04 38.57 5.55
C LEU A 173 -29.15 39.54 6.73
N ARG A 174 -29.20 40.86 6.47
CA ARG A 174 -29.47 41.86 7.51
C ARG A 174 -30.94 41.89 7.89
N CYS A 175 -31.80 41.38 7.01
CA CYS A 175 -33.23 41.26 7.24
C CYS A 175 -33.53 39.97 8.00
N ARG A 176 -34.49 40.02 8.93
CA ARG A 176 -34.96 38.87 9.71
C ARG A 176 -36.49 38.76 9.60
N PRO A 177 -37.04 37.83 8.78
CA PRO A 177 -36.35 36.83 7.96
C PRO A 177 -35.54 37.44 6.81
N PRO A 178 -34.55 36.69 6.25
CA PRO A 178 -33.79 37.13 5.09
C PRO A 178 -34.70 37.53 3.93
N LYS A 179 -34.36 38.65 3.28
CA LYS A 179 -35.15 39.13 2.14
C LYS A 179 -34.55 38.60 0.85
N VAL A 180 -35.25 37.69 0.19
CA VAL A 180 -34.82 37.08 -1.06
C VAL A 180 -35.31 37.87 -2.27
N THR A 181 -34.39 38.18 -3.17
CA THR A 181 -34.67 38.77 -4.48
C THR A 181 -34.25 37.78 -5.56
N ARG A 182 -35.21 37.41 -6.41
CA ARG A 182 -35.07 36.41 -7.48
C ARG A 182 -34.96 37.08 -8.84
N SER A 183 -34.15 36.54 -9.74
CA SER A 183 -34.10 36.98 -11.12
C SER A 183 -34.08 35.82 -12.10
N LYS A 184 -34.88 35.92 -13.17
CA LYS A 184 -34.74 35.03 -14.34
C LYS A 184 -33.63 35.49 -15.30
N SER A 185 -33.12 36.71 -15.14
CA SER A 185 -32.03 37.24 -15.97
C SER A 185 -30.65 36.77 -15.50
N LEU A 186 -30.56 36.25 -14.27
CA LEU A 186 -29.33 35.67 -13.73
C LEU A 186 -29.40 34.16 -13.96
N TYR A 187 -28.96 33.71 -15.13
CA TYR A 187 -28.95 32.30 -15.49
C TYR A 187 -27.70 31.62 -14.89
N HIS A 188 -27.88 30.50 -14.18
CA HIS A 188 -26.81 29.80 -13.43
C HIS A 188 -25.93 30.76 -12.61
N PHE A 189 -26.56 31.50 -11.70
CA PHE A 189 -25.88 32.47 -10.86
C PHE A 189 -25.03 31.74 -9.80
N GLY A 190 -23.71 31.88 -9.93
CA GLY A 190 -22.75 31.10 -9.15
C GLY A 190 -22.50 31.66 -7.76
N CYS A 191 -21.21 31.87 -7.43
CA CYS A 191 -20.78 32.33 -6.12
C CYS A 191 -20.59 33.85 -6.06
N ILE A 192 -20.64 34.41 -4.85
CA ILE A 192 -20.31 35.82 -4.56
C ILE A 192 -19.07 35.93 -3.67
N SER A 193 -18.33 37.02 -3.86
CA SER A 193 -17.18 37.41 -3.05
C SER A 193 -17.26 38.91 -2.73
N TYR A 194 -16.82 39.32 -1.54
CA TYR A 194 -16.94 40.69 -1.04
C TYR A 194 -15.56 41.28 -0.70
N SER A 195 -15.37 42.54 -1.05
CA SER A 195 -14.19 43.32 -0.67
C SER A 195 -14.58 44.42 0.33
N ASP A 196 -14.05 44.33 1.55
CA ASP A 196 -14.20 45.35 2.59
C ASP A 196 -13.56 46.69 2.19
N LYS A 197 -12.45 46.65 1.43
CA LYS A 197 -11.71 47.84 0.96
C LYS A 197 -12.48 48.65 -0.07
N SER A 198 -13.11 47.97 -1.04
CA SER A 198 -13.84 48.64 -2.12
C SER A 198 -15.35 48.75 -1.87
N GLY A 199 -15.88 47.95 -0.94
CA GLY A 199 -17.33 47.81 -0.70
C GLY A 199 -18.08 47.17 -1.87
N LEU A 200 -17.38 46.44 -2.75
CA LEU A 200 -17.96 45.77 -3.90
C LEU A 200 -18.17 44.29 -3.67
N TYR A 201 -19.16 43.77 -4.39
CA TYR A 201 -19.41 42.35 -4.57
C TYR A 201 -19.00 41.96 -5.98
N ALA A 202 -18.26 40.85 -6.08
CA ALA A 202 -18.09 40.09 -7.30
C ALA A 202 -19.05 38.91 -7.28
N ALA A 203 -19.60 38.57 -8.43
CA ALA A 203 -20.43 37.40 -8.62
C ALA A 203 -20.04 36.68 -9.91
N SER A 204 -20.15 35.36 -9.92
CA SER A 204 -20.10 34.59 -11.17
C SER A 204 -21.49 34.41 -11.77
N GLY A 205 -21.53 34.43 -13.09
CA GLY A 205 -22.73 34.10 -13.85
C GLY A 205 -22.36 33.49 -15.19
N VAL A 206 -23.37 33.11 -15.96
CA VAL A 206 -23.18 32.48 -17.26
C VAL A 206 -24.07 33.15 -18.30
N SER A 207 -23.68 33.07 -19.57
CA SER A 207 -24.53 33.44 -20.69
C SER A 207 -25.82 32.60 -20.69
N ALA A 208 -26.86 33.09 -21.38
CA ALA A 208 -28.10 32.34 -21.55
C ALA A 208 -27.93 30.98 -22.27
N SER A 209 -26.80 30.77 -22.95
CA SER A 209 -26.44 29.47 -23.54
C SER A 209 -25.85 28.49 -22.52
N GLY A 210 -25.52 28.91 -21.30
CA GLY A 210 -24.86 28.10 -20.27
C GLY A 210 -23.38 27.81 -20.54
N LEU A 211 -22.83 28.26 -21.67
CA LEU A 211 -21.49 27.88 -22.13
C LEU A 211 -20.39 28.91 -21.78
N ILE A 212 -20.74 30.19 -21.67
CA ILE A 212 -19.76 31.28 -21.49
C ILE A 212 -19.94 31.89 -20.12
N GLY A 213 -18.96 31.70 -19.24
CA GLY A 213 -18.90 32.35 -17.94
C GLY A 213 -18.69 33.85 -18.01
N LYS A 214 -19.14 34.54 -16.97
CA LYS A 214 -19.06 35.99 -16.81
C LYS A 214 -18.74 36.36 -15.38
N VAL A 215 -18.04 37.48 -15.24
CA VAL A 215 -17.82 38.15 -13.96
C VAL A 215 -18.74 39.34 -13.87
N LEU A 216 -19.39 39.50 -12.72
CA LEU A 216 -20.35 40.54 -12.46
C LEU A 216 -19.94 41.31 -11.22
N LEU A 217 -20.00 42.64 -11.26
CA LEU A 217 -19.71 43.51 -10.13
C LEU A 217 -20.95 44.32 -9.73
N CYS A 218 -21.15 44.51 -8.44
CA CYS A 218 -22.15 45.44 -7.93
C CYS A 218 -21.81 45.97 -6.53
N LYS A 219 -22.50 47.02 -6.09
CA LYS A 219 -22.44 47.52 -4.70
C LYS A 219 -23.54 46.95 -3.81
N ASN A 220 -24.64 46.52 -4.42
CA ASN A 220 -25.78 46.00 -3.70
C ASN A 220 -26.44 44.87 -4.50
N PRO A 221 -26.11 43.61 -4.20
CA PRO A 221 -26.68 42.42 -4.83
C PRO A 221 -28.23 42.40 -4.83
N ASN A 222 -28.88 42.99 -3.82
CA ASN A 222 -30.34 43.05 -3.71
C ASN A 222 -31.02 43.83 -4.85
N THR A 223 -30.30 44.75 -5.49
CA THR A 223 -30.83 45.53 -6.61
C THR A 223 -30.79 44.79 -7.94
N LEU A 224 -30.07 43.65 -8.00
CA LEU A 224 -29.76 42.90 -9.22
C LEU A 224 -29.10 43.72 -10.33
N ASN A 225 -28.62 44.93 -10.03
CA ASN A 225 -27.93 45.82 -10.96
C ASN A 225 -26.45 45.48 -11.00
N PHE A 226 -26.15 44.34 -11.61
CA PHE A 226 -24.78 43.93 -11.90
C PHE A 226 -24.27 44.60 -13.17
N PHE A 227 -22.99 44.97 -13.18
CA PHE A 227 -22.29 45.35 -14.39
C PHE A 227 -21.16 44.36 -14.66
N GLU A 228 -20.94 44.03 -15.93
CA GLU A 228 -19.87 43.14 -16.39
C GLU A 228 -18.62 44.00 -16.63
N PRO A 229 -17.56 43.89 -15.80
CA PRO A 229 -16.38 44.73 -15.93
C PRO A 229 -15.41 44.26 -17.02
N SER A 230 -15.47 42.98 -17.37
CA SER A 230 -14.54 42.32 -18.28
C SER A 230 -15.29 41.86 -19.53
N PRO A 231 -14.78 42.14 -20.75
CA PRO A 231 -15.34 41.58 -21.97
C PRO A 231 -14.92 40.11 -22.19
N ILE A 232 -14.09 39.53 -21.32
CA ILE A 232 -13.59 38.16 -21.43
C ILE A 232 -14.71 37.18 -21.06
N GLY A 233 -14.97 36.24 -21.96
CA GLY A 233 -15.81 35.08 -21.68
C GLY A 233 -14.96 33.96 -21.11
N TYR A 234 -15.45 33.34 -20.04
CA TYR A 234 -14.75 32.27 -19.34
C TYR A 234 -15.30 30.89 -19.74
N GLU A 235 -14.49 29.85 -19.59
CA GLU A 235 -14.92 28.46 -19.73
C GLU A 235 -15.69 28.01 -18.49
N GLY A 236 -17.03 28.09 -18.58
CA GLY A 236 -17.92 27.88 -17.43
C GLY A 236 -17.93 29.06 -16.44
N ALA A 237 -18.79 29.00 -15.41
CA ALA A 237 -18.90 30.04 -14.39
C ALA A 237 -17.59 30.13 -13.57
N PRO A 238 -16.97 31.31 -13.44
CA PRO A 238 -15.76 31.44 -12.61
C PRO A 238 -16.05 31.09 -11.14
N ASN A 239 -15.18 30.27 -10.53
CA ASN A 239 -15.33 29.84 -9.13
C ASN A 239 -14.24 30.40 -8.20
N SER A 240 -13.20 31.01 -8.75
CA SER A 240 -12.08 31.59 -8.00
C SER A 240 -12.08 33.12 -8.11
N PHE A 241 -12.24 33.78 -6.97
CA PHE A 241 -12.17 35.24 -6.85
C PHE A 241 -11.13 35.62 -5.79
N CYS A 242 -10.10 36.35 -6.19
CA CYS A 242 -9.11 36.90 -5.26
C CYS A 242 -9.10 38.43 -5.32
N TRP A 243 -9.38 39.07 -4.18
CA TRP A 243 -9.34 40.53 -4.06
C TRP A 243 -7.99 40.99 -3.55
N THR A 244 -7.36 41.92 -4.27
CA THR A 244 -6.14 42.61 -3.80
C THR A 244 -6.32 44.11 -3.91
N ALA A 245 -6.40 44.83 -2.79
CA ALA A 245 -6.62 46.29 -2.73
C ALA A 245 -7.71 46.81 -3.71
N HIS A 246 -7.30 47.27 -4.91
CA HIS A 246 -8.18 47.81 -5.95
C HIS A 246 -8.29 46.93 -7.21
N SER A 247 -7.88 45.67 -7.16
CA SER A 247 -8.03 44.73 -8.29
C SER A 247 -8.73 43.46 -7.85
N LEU A 248 -9.53 42.93 -8.77
CA LEU A 248 -10.14 41.61 -8.69
C LEU A 248 -9.41 40.69 -9.66
N TRP A 249 -8.98 39.54 -9.16
CA TRP A 249 -8.40 38.48 -9.95
C TRP A 249 -9.40 37.34 -10.09
N VAL A 250 -9.53 36.84 -11.31
CA VAL A 250 -10.49 35.79 -11.69
C VAL A 250 -9.77 34.77 -12.56
N GLY A 251 -10.07 33.50 -12.35
CA GLY A 251 -9.49 32.40 -13.13
C GLY A 251 -10.53 31.42 -13.64
N ASP A 252 -10.25 30.83 -14.79
CA ASP A 252 -10.90 29.65 -15.34
C ASP A 252 -9.82 28.63 -15.76
N PRO A 253 -10.15 27.42 -16.27
CA PRO A 253 -9.14 26.42 -16.63
C PRO A 253 -8.06 26.89 -17.63
N THR A 254 -8.33 27.96 -18.40
CA THR A 254 -7.49 28.41 -19.51
C THR A 254 -7.06 29.88 -19.42
N ASN A 255 -7.54 30.64 -18.44
CA ASN A 255 -7.31 32.08 -18.32
C ASN A 255 -7.12 32.51 -16.87
N ALA A 256 -6.21 33.47 -16.68
CA ALA A 256 -6.20 34.35 -15.52
C ALA A 256 -6.49 35.78 -15.98
N THR A 257 -7.47 36.44 -15.34
CA THR A 257 -7.86 37.81 -15.65
C THR A 257 -7.69 38.70 -14.42
N ARG A 258 -7.06 39.86 -14.61
CA ARG A 258 -7.03 40.95 -13.64
C ARG A 258 -7.95 42.08 -14.08
N ILE A 259 -8.86 42.45 -13.20
CA ILE A 259 -9.75 43.60 -13.34
C ILE A 259 -9.30 44.68 -12.36
N GLN A 260 -8.69 45.75 -12.87
CA GLN A 260 -8.29 46.91 -12.08
C GLN A 260 -9.48 47.85 -11.90
N LEU A 261 -9.69 48.34 -10.67
CA LEU A 261 -10.79 49.22 -10.30
C LEU A 261 -10.28 50.57 -9.76
N THR A 262 -11.11 51.60 -9.85
CA THR A 262 -10.95 52.86 -9.09
C THR A 262 -11.36 52.67 -7.63
N ASP A 263 -11.01 53.62 -6.77
CA ASP A 263 -11.55 53.74 -5.40
C ASP A 263 -13.08 53.79 -5.35
N ARG A 264 -13.73 54.22 -6.45
CA ARG A 264 -15.20 54.28 -6.55
C ARG A 264 -15.82 52.95 -7.00
N GLY A 265 -15.00 51.97 -7.34
CA GLY A 265 -15.40 50.65 -7.81
C GLY A 265 -15.71 50.56 -9.30
N THR A 266 -15.23 51.50 -10.11
CA THR A 266 -15.40 51.46 -11.57
C THR A 266 -14.19 50.79 -12.22
N CYS A 267 -14.41 49.95 -13.24
CA CYS A 267 -13.34 49.34 -14.00
C CYS A 267 -12.45 50.40 -14.67
N GLN A 268 -11.13 50.28 -14.47
CA GLN A 268 -10.10 51.10 -15.12
C GLN A 268 -9.40 50.35 -16.25
N ASP A 269 -9.06 49.08 -16.01
CA ASP A 269 -8.25 48.26 -16.90
C ASP A 269 -8.59 46.78 -16.71
N VAL A 270 -8.47 46.00 -17.79
CA VAL A 270 -8.69 44.55 -17.78
C VAL A 270 -7.54 43.90 -18.55
N GLN A 271 -6.82 43.00 -17.88
CA GLN A 271 -5.72 42.25 -18.47
C GLN A 271 -6.04 40.77 -18.37
N ASN A 272 -5.82 40.02 -19.45
CA ASN A 272 -6.07 38.59 -19.52
C ASN A 272 -4.81 37.87 -20.00
N TRP A 273 -4.50 36.76 -19.35
CA TRP A 273 -3.39 35.88 -19.70
C TRP A 273 -3.93 34.48 -19.97
N PRO A 274 -3.77 33.98 -21.20
CA PRO A 274 -4.01 32.57 -21.49
C PRO A 274 -3.01 31.72 -20.71
N LEU A 275 -3.52 30.70 -20.05
CA LEU A 275 -2.73 29.67 -19.39
C LEU A 275 -2.56 28.50 -20.37
N PRO A 276 -1.41 27.81 -20.36
CA PRO A 276 -1.19 26.67 -21.25
C PRO A 276 -2.24 25.58 -21.00
N LYS A 277 -2.66 24.93 -22.08
CA LYS A 277 -3.58 23.78 -22.06
C LYS A 277 -2.73 22.53 -21.95
N ASP A 278 -2.83 21.87 -20.81
CA ASP A 278 -2.09 20.66 -20.48
C ASP A 278 -3.13 19.56 -20.21
N GLY A 279 -2.88 18.28 -20.50
CA GLY A 279 -3.90 17.24 -20.76
C GLY A 279 -5.15 17.11 -19.84
N TRP A 280 -5.10 17.64 -18.61
CA TRP A 280 -6.22 17.65 -17.65
C TRP A 280 -6.89 19.03 -17.44
N SER A 281 -6.42 20.09 -18.11
CA SER A 281 -6.82 21.49 -17.96
C SER A 281 -8.22 21.83 -18.52
N GLY A 282 -9.04 20.83 -18.85
CA GLY A 282 -10.36 20.99 -19.45
C GLY A 282 -11.53 20.93 -18.45
N THR A 283 -11.29 20.48 -17.21
CA THR A 283 -12.37 20.13 -16.26
C THR A 283 -12.28 20.84 -14.90
N TYR A 284 -11.15 21.48 -14.55
CA TYR A 284 -10.92 22.07 -13.22
C TYR A 284 -10.66 23.59 -13.27
N HIS A 285 -11.17 24.31 -12.27
CA HIS A 285 -11.07 25.78 -12.19
C HIS A 285 -9.68 26.24 -11.72
N CYS A 286 -9.19 27.37 -12.25
CA CYS A 286 -7.92 27.96 -11.81
C CYS A 286 -7.98 28.45 -10.36
N GLY A 287 -7.09 27.93 -9.50
CA GLY A 287 -6.93 28.37 -8.13
C GLY A 287 -6.13 29.66 -8.06
N ILE A 288 -6.68 30.70 -7.41
CA ILE A 288 -6.04 32.01 -7.29
C ILE A 288 -5.99 32.43 -5.83
N THR A 289 -4.82 32.83 -5.36
CA THR A 289 -4.63 33.40 -4.02
C THR A 289 -3.63 34.57 -4.03
N ALA A 290 -3.55 35.27 -2.91
CA ALA A 290 -2.52 36.26 -2.66
C ALA A 290 -1.81 35.96 -1.34
N ASP A 291 -0.54 36.33 -1.24
CA ASP A 291 0.14 36.36 0.06
C ASP A 291 -0.17 37.64 0.85
N GLY A 292 0.28 37.70 2.10
CA GLY A 292 0.05 38.86 2.97
C GLY A 292 0.78 40.14 2.56
N LEU A 293 1.61 40.11 1.50
CA LEU A 293 2.21 41.30 0.88
C LEU A 293 1.41 41.77 -0.35
N GLY A 294 0.37 41.03 -0.74
CA GLY A 294 -0.49 41.34 -1.88
C GLY A 294 0.05 40.84 -3.22
N ARG A 295 1.04 39.94 -3.22
CA ARG A 295 1.52 39.28 -4.45
C ARG A 295 0.56 38.16 -4.80
N VAL A 296 0.15 38.09 -6.06
CA VAL A 296 -0.88 37.16 -6.53
C VAL A 296 -0.25 35.96 -7.21
N TYR A 297 -0.74 34.79 -6.84
CA TYR A 297 -0.33 33.48 -7.33
C TYR A 297 -1.54 32.74 -7.87
N PHE A 298 -1.35 32.00 -8.96
CA PHE A 298 -2.40 31.20 -9.53
C PHE A 298 -1.87 29.95 -10.23
N SER A 299 -2.71 28.92 -10.30
CA SER A 299 -2.44 27.64 -10.96
C SER A 299 -3.73 27.17 -11.62
N ASN A 300 -3.65 26.64 -12.84
CA ASN A 300 -4.76 26.01 -13.56
C ASN A 300 -4.74 24.48 -13.48
N GLU A 301 -3.87 23.90 -12.67
CA GLU A 301 -3.67 22.46 -12.53
C GLU A 301 -3.99 21.99 -11.10
N TRP A 302 -4.62 20.81 -11.02
CA TRP A 302 -5.08 20.20 -9.77
C TRP A 302 -4.07 19.23 -9.15
N TYR A 303 -3.29 18.51 -9.98
CA TYR A 303 -2.38 17.44 -9.55
C TYR A 303 -0.99 17.66 -10.18
N LYS A 304 -0.09 18.32 -9.44
CA LYS A 304 1.27 18.76 -9.87
C LYS A 304 1.36 20.01 -10.77
N GLY A 305 0.65 21.06 -10.36
CA GLY A 305 0.52 22.29 -11.13
C GLY A 305 1.69 23.27 -11.14
N HIS A 306 1.91 23.96 -12.26
CA HIS A 306 2.76 25.15 -12.25
C HIS A 306 2.10 26.31 -11.52
N ILE A 307 2.82 26.91 -10.57
CA ILE A 307 2.42 28.19 -9.97
C ILE A 307 2.91 29.31 -10.89
N TYR A 308 2.03 30.25 -11.18
CA TYR A 308 2.34 31.49 -11.86
C TYR A 308 2.20 32.65 -10.88
N ARG A 309 3.03 33.67 -11.06
CA ARG A 309 3.01 34.89 -10.27
C ARG A 309 2.97 36.10 -11.18
N TRP A 310 2.14 37.07 -10.83
CA TRP A 310 2.16 38.37 -11.48
C TRP A 310 3.29 39.25 -10.92
N GLU A 311 4.21 39.67 -11.78
CA GLU A 311 5.34 40.52 -11.42
C GLU A 311 5.71 41.48 -12.57
N ASN A 312 5.95 42.76 -12.24
CA ASN A 312 6.38 43.79 -13.20
C ASN A 312 5.48 43.98 -14.43
N GLY A 313 4.19 43.67 -14.32
CA GLY A 313 3.24 43.82 -15.43
C GLY A 313 3.10 42.59 -16.32
N ASP A 314 3.78 41.49 -16.00
CA ASP A 314 3.69 40.22 -16.73
C ASP A 314 3.44 39.04 -15.79
N VAL A 315 3.05 37.91 -16.37
CA VAL A 315 2.88 36.63 -15.67
C VAL A 315 4.14 35.80 -15.86
N THR A 316 4.73 35.40 -14.74
CA THR A 316 5.98 34.63 -14.72
C THR A 316 5.77 33.32 -13.98
N LYS A 317 6.45 32.27 -14.44
CA LYS A 317 6.46 30.98 -13.73
C LYS A 317 7.18 31.16 -12.39
N HIS A 318 6.55 30.68 -11.32
CA HIS A 318 7.09 30.72 -9.98
C HIS A 318 8.26 29.73 -9.81
N SER A 319 9.09 29.93 -8.79
CA SER A 319 10.32 29.15 -8.58
C SER A 319 10.10 27.68 -8.23
N PHE A 320 8.90 27.30 -7.82
CA PHE A 320 8.51 25.93 -7.51
C PHE A 320 7.04 25.67 -7.89
N PRO A 321 6.67 24.43 -8.22
CA PRO A 321 5.29 24.04 -8.55
C PRO A 321 4.45 23.67 -7.31
N LEU A 322 3.15 23.48 -7.50
CA LEU A 322 2.27 22.72 -6.60
C LEU A 322 2.55 21.21 -6.76
N TYR A 323 2.23 20.44 -5.72
CA TYR A 323 2.43 19.00 -5.73
C TYR A 323 1.36 18.28 -4.90
N GLY A 324 0.96 17.09 -5.37
CA GLY A 324 -0.14 16.33 -4.76
C GLY A 324 -1.50 16.99 -4.98
N TYR A 325 -2.41 16.83 -4.02
CA TYR A 325 -3.77 17.40 -4.01
C TYR A 325 -3.83 18.86 -3.50
N ASP A 326 -2.68 19.53 -3.41
CA ASP A 326 -2.58 20.89 -2.91
C ASP A 326 -3.09 21.90 -3.94
N HIS A 327 -4.04 22.75 -3.54
CA HIS A 327 -4.67 23.73 -4.44
C HIS A 327 -4.73 25.14 -3.85
N LEU A 328 -4.52 26.16 -4.69
CA LEU A 328 -4.47 27.57 -4.25
C LEU A 328 -5.85 28.20 -3.99
N SER A 329 -6.95 27.64 -4.51
CA SER A 329 -8.29 28.24 -4.34
C SER A 329 -8.73 28.35 -2.88
N GLU A 330 -8.24 27.44 -2.04
CA GLU A 330 -8.56 27.38 -0.61
C GLU A 330 -7.45 28.01 0.25
N ALA A 331 -6.44 28.65 -0.35
CA ALA A 331 -5.35 29.27 0.39
C ALA A 331 -5.68 30.70 0.81
N VAL A 332 -5.28 31.09 2.03
CA VAL A 332 -5.48 32.44 2.57
C VAL A 332 -4.15 33.13 2.90
N PRO A 333 -4.04 34.46 2.72
CA PRO A 333 -2.83 35.20 3.06
C PRO A 333 -2.56 35.17 4.56
N VAL A 334 -1.29 35.05 4.95
CA VAL A 334 -0.82 35.34 6.31
C VAL A 334 -0.49 36.84 6.39
N PRO A 335 -1.29 37.67 7.09
CA PRO A 335 -1.20 39.13 7.01
C PRO A 335 0.22 39.68 7.24
N GLY A 336 0.68 40.56 6.34
CA GLY A 336 1.97 41.23 6.46
C GLY A 336 3.19 40.36 6.17
N SER A 337 3.02 39.18 5.58
CA SER A 337 4.12 38.26 5.24
C SER A 337 3.98 37.67 3.84
N GLY A 338 5.09 37.18 3.27
CA GLY A 338 5.11 36.46 2.00
C GLY A 338 4.57 35.02 2.09
N ARG A 339 3.69 34.74 3.06
CA ARG A 339 3.22 33.39 3.39
C ARG A 339 1.73 33.24 3.14
N ILE A 340 1.33 31.99 2.89
CA ILE A 340 -0.07 31.58 2.82
C ILE A 340 -0.32 30.44 3.82
N TYR A 341 -1.56 30.36 4.30
CA TYR A 341 -2.08 29.12 4.88
C TYR A 341 -2.85 28.37 3.80
N MET A 342 -2.62 27.08 3.70
CA MET A 342 -3.33 26.19 2.80
C MET A 342 -3.63 24.85 3.49
N ILE A 343 -4.53 24.08 2.89
CA ILE A 343 -4.78 22.70 3.30
C ILE A 343 -3.76 21.80 2.59
N HIS A 344 -3.18 20.87 3.33
CA HIS A 344 -2.24 19.88 2.83
C HIS A 344 -2.60 18.49 3.36
N ALA A 345 -2.60 17.51 2.47
CA ALA A 345 -2.95 16.13 2.75
C ALA A 345 -1.72 15.31 3.17
N VAL A 346 -1.81 14.57 4.29
CA VAL A 346 -0.78 13.63 4.76
C VAL A 346 -1.37 12.24 5.04
N SER A 347 -0.55 11.18 5.10
CA SER A 347 -0.96 9.83 5.49
C SER A 347 -1.48 9.83 6.92
N GLY A 348 -2.72 9.39 7.11
CA GLY A 348 -3.29 9.05 8.41
C GLY A 348 -3.43 7.53 8.59
N LYS A 349 -4.02 7.12 9.72
CA LYS A 349 -4.32 5.71 10.02
C LYS A 349 -5.52 5.21 9.20
N GLY A 350 -5.31 4.96 7.91
CA GLY A 350 -6.32 4.39 7.00
C GLY A 350 -7.22 5.43 6.30
N ARG A 351 -6.91 6.72 6.38
CA ARG A 351 -7.47 7.83 5.58
C ARG A 351 -6.39 8.89 5.39
N VAL A 352 -6.49 9.70 4.33
CA VAL A 352 -5.71 10.94 4.21
C VAL A 352 -6.16 11.91 5.31
N GLU A 353 -5.23 12.41 6.12
CA GLU A 353 -5.50 13.45 7.11
C GLU A 353 -5.17 14.83 6.52
N GLU A 354 -6.18 15.68 6.37
CA GLU A 354 -5.97 17.07 5.97
C GLU A 354 -5.43 17.90 7.14
N CYS A 355 -4.38 18.66 6.86
CA CYS A 355 -3.66 19.48 7.83
C CYS A 355 -3.56 20.93 7.37
N LEU A 356 -3.32 21.83 8.31
CA LEU A 356 -3.03 23.23 8.00
C LEU A 356 -1.54 23.39 7.72
N LEU A 357 -1.19 23.76 6.49
CA LEU A 357 0.17 24.09 6.07
C LEU A 357 0.34 25.60 6.03
N GLU A 358 1.41 26.12 6.64
CA GLU A 358 1.89 27.48 6.38
C GLU A 358 3.07 27.38 5.42
N LEU A 359 2.94 27.99 4.25
CA LEU A 359 3.92 27.96 3.18
C LEU A 359 4.50 29.36 2.93
N ASP A 360 5.83 29.46 2.92
CA ASP A 360 6.58 30.65 2.55
C ASP A 360 6.80 30.68 1.03
N MET A 361 6.15 31.63 0.34
CA MET A 361 6.13 31.67 -1.13
C MET A 361 7.49 32.05 -1.72
N ASP A 362 8.40 32.68 -0.96
CA ASP A 362 9.72 33.04 -1.48
C ASP A 362 10.73 31.89 -1.40
N THR A 363 10.59 31.04 -0.38
CA THR A 363 11.62 30.04 -0.03
C THR A 363 11.16 28.58 -0.13
N GLY A 364 9.86 28.34 -0.26
CA GLY A 364 9.28 26.99 -0.18
C GLY A 364 9.34 26.38 1.23
N ARG A 365 9.86 27.10 2.23
CA ARG A 365 9.86 26.62 3.62
C ARG A 365 8.44 26.55 4.15
N CYS A 366 8.11 25.48 4.85
CA CYS A 366 6.78 25.31 5.38
C CYS A 366 6.78 24.67 6.77
N ARG A 367 5.64 24.78 7.42
CA ARG A 367 5.34 24.12 8.69
C ARG A 367 3.89 23.67 8.69
N ILE A 368 3.60 22.61 9.41
CA ILE A 368 2.29 21.96 9.40
C ILE A 368 1.70 21.86 10.81
N ALA A 369 0.38 21.92 10.91
CA ALA A 369 -0.37 21.65 12.12
C ALA A 369 -1.57 20.76 11.80
N ALA A 370 -1.72 19.66 12.53
CA ALA A 370 -2.82 18.72 12.33
C ALA A 370 -4.19 19.36 12.65
N LEU A 371 -5.23 18.94 11.93
CA LEU A 371 -6.62 19.38 12.11
C LEU A 371 -7.52 18.21 12.58
N PRO A 372 -7.29 17.66 13.78
CA PRO A 372 -7.97 16.45 14.22
C PRO A 372 -9.48 16.63 14.34
N GLY A 373 -10.22 15.69 13.73
CA GLY A 373 -11.68 15.66 13.67
C GLY A 373 -12.29 16.46 12.53
N MET A 374 -11.48 16.88 11.56
CA MET A 374 -11.94 17.39 10.27
C MET A 374 -11.87 16.25 9.23
N GLY A 375 -12.78 16.28 8.26
CA GLY A 375 -12.77 15.40 7.09
C GLY A 375 -12.00 16.02 5.93
N GLU A 376 -12.32 15.58 4.70
CA GLU A 376 -11.73 16.08 3.46
C GLU A 376 -12.52 17.24 2.84
N GLY A 377 -11.92 17.91 1.86
CA GLY A 377 -12.56 18.98 1.09
C GLY A 377 -12.71 20.27 1.91
N LEU A 378 -11.70 20.56 2.75
CA LEU A 378 -11.73 21.69 3.66
C LEU A 378 -11.55 23.03 2.94
N LYS A 379 -12.31 24.03 3.40
CA LYS A 379 -12.23 25.42 2.91
C LYS A 379 -11.66 26.34 3.98
N LEU A 380 -10.63 27.13 3.64
CA LEU A 380 -10.05 28.11 4.57
C LEU A 380 -10.49 29.53 4.25
N ARG A 381 -10.89 30.26 5.30
CA ARG A 381 -11.29 31.66 5.18
C ARG A 381 -10.94 32.41 6.46
N TRP A 382 -10.60 33.68 6.35
CA TRP A 382 -10.58 34.56 7.52
C TRP A 382 -12.01 34.82 7.98
N PHE A 383 -12.32 34.50 9.24
CA PHE A 383 -13.62 34.76 9.85
C PHE A 383 -13.66 36.13 10.53
N THR A 384 -12.55 36.47 11.21
CA THR A 384 -12.23 37.82 11.70
C THR A 384 -10.72 38.01 11.53
N GLU A 385 -10.17 39.17 11.89
CA GLU A 385 -8.73 39.44 11.78
C GLU A 385 -7.84 38.37 12.47
N ASP A 386 -8.30 37.83 13.61
CA ASP A 386 -7.53 36.89 14.42
C ASP A 386 -8.02 35.44 14.33
N TRP A 387 -9.16 35.20 13.68
CA TRP A 387 -9.80 33.89 13.64
C TRP A 387 -9.85 33.34 12.23
N LEU A 388 -9.13 32.23 12.02
CA LEU A 388 -9.18 31.44 10.81
C LEU A 388 -10.33 30.42 10.92
N LEU A 389 -11.19 30.37 9.92
CA LEU A 389 -12.24 29.37 9.76
C LEU A 389 -11.73 28.26 8.83
N VAL A 390 -11.80 27.04 9.31
CA VAL A 390 -11.65 25.81 8.53
C VAL A 390 -13.03 25.16 8.46
N GLN A 391 -13.65 25.12 7.28
CA GLN A 391 -15.00 24.56 7.11
C GLN A 391 -14.92 23.25 6.32
N GLY A 392 -15.57 22.19 6.79
CA GLY A 392 -15.71 20.94 6.03
C GLY A 392 -16.85 20.98 5.03
N ASN A 393 -16.94 19.94 4.19
CA ASN A 393 -18.05 19.78 3.24
C ASN A 393 -19.41 19.52 3.92
N GLY A 394 -19.39 19.05 5.17
CA GLY A 394 -20.60 18.79 5.97
C GLY A 394 -21.34 17.50 5.61
N GLU A 395 -20.74 16.63 4.79
CA GLU A 395 -21.36 15.36 4.37
C GLU A 395 -21.16 14.25 5.40
N ILE A 396 -19.97 14.18 6.00
CA ILE A 396 -19.63 13.16 7.00
C ILE A 396 -20.02 13.67 8.40
N LEU A 397 -21.10 13.12 8.97
CA LEU A 397 -21.61 13.55 10.28
C LEU A 397 -20.79 13.06 11.50
N SER A 398 -19.71 12.30 11.28
CA SER A 398 -18.70 12.04 12.32
C SER A 398 -17.67 13.16 12.44
N ASP A 399 -17.52 13.99 11.41
CA ASP A 399 -16.52 15.04 11.32
C ASP A 399 -17.08 16.39 11.80
N ASP A 400 -16.21 17.30 12.24
CA ASP A 400 -16.63 18.66 12.57
C ASP A 400 -17.13 19.40 11.32
N PHE A 401 -18.26 20.10 11.42
CA PHE A 401 -18.73 20.98 10.35
C PHE A 401 -17.78 22.15 10.11
N ALA A 402 -17.18 22.68 11.17
CA ALA A 402 -16.14 23.70 11.08
C ALA A 402 -15.29 23.80 12.35
N GLN A 403 -14.08 24.31 12.20
CA GLN A 403 -13.20 24.74 13.28
C GLN A 403 -12.81 26.21 13.13
N LEU A 404 -12.95 26.97 14.21
CA LEU A 404 -12.48 28.35 14.34
C LEU A 404 -11.18 28.35 15.15
N ILE A 405 -10.11 28.83 14.54
CA ILE A 405 -8.75 28.78 15.07
C ILE A 405 -8.25 30.20 15.29
N ASN A 406 -8.07 30.60 16.55
CA ASN A 406 -7.46 31.87 16.87
C ASN A 406 -5.94 31.80 16.61
N ARG A 407 -5.43 32.66 15.74
CA ARG A 407 -4.03 32.62 15.30
C ARG A 407 -3.03 33.13 16.35
N ASN A 408 -3.49 34.00 17.26
CA ASN A 408 -2.65 34.55 18.32
C ASN A 408 -2.59 33.63 19.55
N THR A 409 -3.72 33.04 19.94
CA THR A 409 -3.83 32.22 21.18
C THR A 409 -3.76 30.73 20.92
N ARG A 410 -3.88 30.29 19.66
CA ARG A 410 -4.09 28.91 19.21
C ARG A 410 -5.37 28.27 19.74
N GLU A 411 -6.32 29.03 20.29
CA GLU A 411 -7.62 28.52 20.72
C GLU A 411 -8.37 27.90 19.53
N VAL A 412 -8.93 26.70 19.72
CA VAL A 412 -9.76 26.01 18.70
C VAL A 412 -11.17 25.84 19.23
N LEU A 413 -12.14 26.41 18.52
CA LEU A 413 -13.57 26.26 18.77
C LEU A 413 -14.20 25.44 17.65
N ARG A 414 -14.89 24.36 18.01
CA ARG A 414 -15.44 23.39 17.06
C ARG A 414 -16.95 23.58 16.91
N ILE A 415 -17.43 23.58 15.67
CA ILE A 415 -18.85 23.44 15.33
C ILE A 415 -19.06 21.99 14.95
N ARG A 416 -19.76 21.25 15.83
CA ARG A 416 -19.93 19.80 15.71
C ARG A 416 -21.31 19.45 15.15
N PRO A 417 -21.45 18.29 14.51
CA PRO A 417 -22.73 17.64 14.29
C PRO A 417 -23.57 17.62 15.56
N GLY A 418 -24.89 17.74 15.44
CA GLY A 418 -25.81 17.79 16.58
C GLY A 418 -25.98 19.17 17.22
N MET A 419 -25.13 20.16 16.94
CA MET A 419 -25.34 21.54 17.44
C MET A 419 -26.56 22.23 16.82
N PHE A 420 -27.04 21.71 15.68
CA PHE A 420 -28.23 22.19 14.98
C PHE A 420 -29.31 21.10 14.86
N GLY A 421 -29.32 20.15 15.80
CA GLY A 421 -30.15 18.95 15.72
C GLY A 421 -29.62 17.99 14.65
N GLY A 422 -30.52 17.40 13.87
CA GLY A 422 -30.18 16.51 12.75
C GLY A 422 -29.84 17.22 11.44
N GLU A 423 -29.70 18.54 11.42
CA GLU A 423 -29.48 19.29 10.18
C GLU A 423 -28.00 19.38 9.79
N LYS A 424 -27.72 19.25 8.48
CA LYS A 424 -26.40 19.48 7.89
C LYS A 424 -26.10 20.99 7.81
N MET A 425 -24.88 21.41 8.14
CA MET A 425 -24.44 22.80 7.98
C MET A 425 -23.89 23.01 6.56
N GLN A 426 -24.42 23.98 5.81
CA GLN A 426 -23.97 24.30 4.45
C GLN A 426 -22.95 25.44 4.45
N HIS A 427 -23.26 26.54 5.14
CA HIS A 427 -22.43 27.75 5.13
C HIS A 427 -22.40 28.41 6.50
N ILE A 428 -21.28 29.06 6.79
CA ILE A 428 -21.15 30.00 7.90
C ILE A 428 -20.45 31.26 7.40
N GLY A 429 -20.94 32.41 7.84
CA GLY A 429 -20.36 33.71 7.50
C GLY A 429 -20.58 34.72 8.62
N MET A 430 -19.83 35.81 8.54
CA MET A 430 -20.02 36.97 9.41
C MET A 430 -20.38 38.17 8.54
N LEU A 431 -21.51 38.82 8.87
CA LEU A 431 -21.97 40.02 8.20
C LEU A 431 -21.03 41.20 8.51
N THR A 432 -21.16 42.28 7.76
CA THR A 432 -20.29 43.47 7.94
C THR A 432 -20.47 44.15 9.30
N ASP A 433 -21.59 43.91 9.99
CA ASP A 433 -21.87 44.40 11.34
C ASP A 433 -21.36 43.47 12.46
N GLY A 434 -20.73 42.34 12.11
CA GLY A 434 -20.22 41.34 13.04
C GLY A 434 -21.21 40.24 13.42
N THR A 435 -22.44 40.28 12.89
CA THR A 435 -23.44 39.22 13.11
C THR A 435 -23.00 37.92 12.44
N VAL A 436 -23.02 36.80 13.19
CA VAL A 436 -22.77 35.46 12.63
C VAL A 436 -24.05 34.90 12.03
N VAL A 437 -23.96 34.33 10.83
CA VAL A 437 -25.06 33.65 10.15
C VAL A 437 -24.60 32.25 9.77
N ILE A 438 -25.45 31.27 10.05
CA ILE A 438 -25.24 29.87 9.68
C ILE A 438 -26.43 29.45 8.82
N VAL A 439 -26.17 28.80 7.70
CA VAL A 439 -27.19 28.19 6.84
C VAL A 439 -27.10 26.69 6.99
N THR A 440 -28.19 26.08 7.47
CA THR A 440 -28.33 24.63 7.54
C THR A 440 -29.37 24.15 6.52
N ARG A 441 -29.35 22.86 6.20
CA ARG A 441 -30.34 22.22 5.34
C ARG A 441 -31.27 21.34 6.18
N ARG A 442 -32.57 21.58 6.06
CA ARG A 442 -33.62 20.76 6.67
C ARG A 442 -34.39 20.02 5.58
N ASP A 443 -34.49 18.70 5.71
CA ASP A 443 -35.16 17.87 4.71
C ASP A 443 -36.64 18.23 4.56
N GLY A 444 -37.10 18.26 3.31
CA GLY A 444 -38.46 18.69 2.94
C GLY A 444 -38.78 20.17 3.17
N VAL A 445 -37.83 20.97 3.66
CA VAL A 445 -38.01 22.40 3.97
C VAL A 445 -37.03 23.28 3.18
N GLY A 446 -35.79 22.86 3.00
CA GLY A 446 -34.75 23.62 2.30
C GLY A 446 -33.83 24.39 3.28
N PRO A 447 -33.29 25.56 2.87
CA PRO A 447 -32.30 26.28 3.66
C PRO A 447 -32.94 26.97 4.88
N VAL A 448 -32.31 26.79 6.03
CA VAL A 448 -32.67 27.41 7.30
C VAL A 448 -31.58 28.40 7.70
N PHE A 449 -31.95 29.67 7.85
CA PHE A 449 -31.04 30.72 8.27
C PHE A 449 -31.05 30.85 9.79
N ARG A 450 -29.89 30.66 10.40
CA ARG A 450 -29.69 30.63 11.84
C ARG A 450 -28.81 31.79 12.26
N TYR A 451 -29.30 32.58 13.22
CA TYR A 451 -28.58 33.69 13.85
C TYR A 451 -28.28 33.31 15.31
N PRO A 452 -27.06 32.88 15.64
CA PRO A 452 -26.73 32.47 17.00
C PRO A 452 -26.86 33.63 17.99
N ILE A 453 -27.49 33.38 19.15
CA ILE A 453 -27.74 34.42 20.16
C ILE A 453 -26.45 34.86 20.86
N ASP A 454 -25.57 33.91 21.19
CA ASP A 454 -24.27 34.16 21.82
C ASP A 454 -23.24 33.15 21.31
N PHE A 455 -22.89 33.29 20.03
CA PHE A 455 -22.07 32.35 19.26
C PHE A 455 -20.79 31.94 20.01
N TRP A 456 -19.97 32.93 20.40
CA TRP A 456 -18.66 32.69 20.99
C TRP A 456 -18.75 32.07 22.38
N LYS A 457 -19.69 32.53 23.23
CA LYS A 457 -19.86 31.96 24.56
C LYS A 457 -20.41 30.55 24.50
N PHE A 458 -21.37 30.29 23.59
CA PHE A 458 -21.89 28.95 23.37
C PHE A 458 -20.76 28.00 22.97
N LEU A 459 -19.96 28.36 21.96
CA LEU A 459 -18.86 27.50 21.52
C LEU A 459 -17.85 27.25 22.64
N ARG A 460 -17.50 28.24 23.45
CA ARG A 460 -16.60 28.04 24.60
C ARG A 460 -17.18 27.17 25.71
N THR A 461 -18.50 27.16 25.86
CA THR A 461 -19.20 26.36 26.88
C THR A 461 -19.43 24.92 26.39
N ALA A 462 -19.80 24.77 25.12
CA ALA A 462 -20.09 23.49 24.50
C ALA A 462 -18.82 22.70 24.15
N ASN A 463 -17.70 23.38 23.93
CA ASN A 463 -16.41 22.76 23.67
C ASN A 463 -15.56 22.66 24.94
N LYS A 464 -14.81 21.58 25.08
CA LYS A 464 -13.68 21.54 26.03
C LYS A 464 -12.58 22.45 25.51
N PRO A 465 -11.84 23.17 26.38
CA PRO A 465 -10.70 23.98 25.95
C PRO A 465 -9.73 23.14 25.12
N LYS A 466 -9.54 23.55 23.85
CA LYS A 466 -8.64 22.88 22.90
C LYS A 466 -7.74 23.93 22.27
N LYS A 467 -6.52 23.54 21.94
CA LYS A 467 -5.59 24.35 21.17
C LYS A 467 -5.24 23.65 19.87
N LEU A 468 -4.89 24.42 18.86
CA LEU A 468 -4.30 23.90 17.63
C LEU A 468 -3.02 23.16 18.02
N GLU A 469 -2.78 22.01 17.40
CA GLU A 469 -1.55 21.27 17.60
C GLU A 469 -0.32 22.16 17.33
N PRO A 470 0.84 21.88 17.96
CA PRO A 470 2.05 22.65 17.70
C PRO A 470 2.38 22.62 16.20
N TRP A 471 2.75 23.79 15.68
CA TRP A 471 3.38 23.87 14.37
C TRP A 471 4.65 23.02 14.37
N ARG A 472 4.75 22.11 13.40
CA ARG A 472 5.91 21.27 13.16
C ARG A 472 6.57 21.72 11.87
N GLU A 473 7.87 22.00 11.90
CA GLU A 473 8.61 22.43 10.71
C GLU A 473 9.01 21.20 9.89
N TYR A 474 8.85 21.27 8.57
CA TYR A 474 9.50 20.32 7.68
C TYR A 474 10.97 20.72 7.51
N ALA A 475 11.86 19.72 7.46
CA ALA A 475 13.26 19.96 7.13
C ALA A 475 13.42 20.27 5.64
N GLU A 476 12.59 19.63 4.82
CA GLU A 476 12.46 19.79 3.39
C GLU A 476 11.68 21.07 3.04
N THR A 477 11.90 21.56 1.83
CA THR A 477 11.13 22.65 1.24
C THR A 477 10.09 22.10 0.29
N TYR A 478 8.92 22.73 0.28
CA TYR A 478 7.88 22.49 -0.71
C TYR A 478 8.42 22.62 -2.14
N PRO A 479 8.04 21.75 -3.08
CA PRO A 479 7.02 20.69 -2.98
C PRO A 479 7.46 19.37 -2.33
N ASN A 480 8.73 19.22 -1.95
CA ASN A 480 9.32 17.92 -1.57
C ASN A 480 9.01 17.54 -0.11
N LEU A 481 7.75 17.63 0.32
CA LEU A 481 7.36 17.29 1.68
C LEU A 481 7.12 15.77 1.82
N PRO A 482 7.62 15.13 2.89
CA PRO A 482 7.22 13.78 3.25
C PRO A 482 5.70 13.67 3.41
N PHE A 483 5.14 12.50 3.07
CA PHE A 483 3.71 12.25 3.23
C PHE A 483 3.29 12.02 4.70
N PHE A 484 4.19 12.13 5.69
CA PHE A 484 3.90 11.98 7.12
C PHE A 484 4.18 13.27 7.90
N LEU A 485 3.49 13.47 9.02
CA LEU A 485 3.76 14.60 9.91
C LEU A 485 5.18 14.54 10.48
N PRO A 486 5.89 15.69 10.61
CA PRO A 486 7.21 15.73 11.22
C PRO A 486 7.17 15.18 12.66
N GLY A 487 8.11 14.30 13.00
CA GLY A 487 8.22 13.67 14.33
C GLY A 487 7.31 12.46 14.59
N GLU A 488 6.51 12.03 13.62
CA GLU A 488 5.82 10.73 13.61
C GLU A 488 6.59 9.67 12.80
N GLU A 489 7.91 9.76 12.82
CA GLU A 489 8.74 8.59 12.54
C GLU A 489 8.54 7.54 13.65
N PRO A 490 8.54 6.23 13.35
CA PRO A 490 8.66 5.22 14.39
C PRO A 490 9.95 5.49 15.19
N ALA A 491 9.81 5.58 16.52
CA ALA A 491 10.91 6.00 17.40
C ALA A 491 12.16 5.09 17.24
N PRO A 492 13.38 5.65 17.26
CA PRO A 492 14.60 4.86 17.17
C PRO A 492 14.82 4.03 18.44
N PRO A 493 15.34 2.80 18.36
CA PRO A 493 15.71 2.02 19.54
C PRO A 493 16.78 2.76 20.37
N GLN A 494 16.62 2.70 21.69
CA GLN A 494 17.53 3.26 22.67
C GLN A 494 18.99 2.83 22.44
N LYS A 495 19.91 3.78 22.65
CA LYS A 495 21.36 3.54 22.72
C LYS A 495 21.68 2.41 23.70
N CYS A 496 21.96 1.21 23.18
CA CYS A 496 22.79 0.23 23.87
C CYS A 496 24.23 0.44 23.41
N ALA A 497 25.07 0.86 24.35
CA ALA A 497 26.51 0.79 24.19
C ALA A 497 26.96 -0.65 24.43
N ASP A 498 27.40 -1.35 23.39
CA ASP A 498 28.59 -2.21 23.48
C ASP A 498 29.15 -2.56 22.10
N ASN A 499 30.47 -2.46 21.97
CA ASN A 499 31.23 -2.56 20.72
C ASN A 499 31.54 -4.02 20.33
N ARG A 500 30.58 -4.75 19.76
CA ARG A 500 30.83 -5.93 18.92
C ARG A 500 29.65 -6.19 17.96
N LEU A 501 29.85 -5.93 16.67
CA LEU A 501 28.87 -6.21 15.61
C LEU A 501 28.76 -7.72 15.38
N ASP A 502 27.55 -8.26 15.50
CA ASP A 502 27.18 -9.59 14.99
C ASP A 502 26.93 -9.47 13.48
N MET A 503 27.96 -9.76 12.68
CA MET A 503 28.00 -9.52 11.24
C MET A 503 26.98 -10.36 10.46
N GLY A 504 26.58 -11.53 10.97
CA GLY A 504 25.57 -12.38 10.34
C GLY A 504 24.18 -11.75 10.40
N LYS A 505 23.84 -11.09 11.50
CA LYS A 505 22.58 -10.34 11.63
C LYS A 505 22.59 -9.03 10.84
N ALA A 506 23.76 -8.41 10.69
CA ALA A 506 23.92 -7.13 9.98
C ALA A 506 23.60 -7.21 8.47
N LEU A 507 23.53 -8.40 7.89
CA LEU A 507 23.17 -8.64 6.49
C LEU A 507 21.64 -8.71 6.24
N PHE A 508 20.83 -8.69 7.29
CA PHE A 508 19.37 -8.72 7.21
C PHE A 508 18.77 -7.34 7.42
N ARG A 509 17.72 -7.00 6.67
CA ARG A 509 17.11 -5.68 6.54
C ARG A 509 16.81 -4.99 7.89
N PRO A 510 16.20 -5.66 8.91
CA PRO A 510 15.91 -5.02 10.18
C PRO A 510 17.16 -4.45 10.90
N GLN A 511 18.31 -5.11 10.77
CA GLN A 511 19.57 -4.65 11.36
C GLN A 511 20.40 -3.82 10.37
N PHE A 512 20.42 -4.20 9.09
CA PHE A 512 21.12 -3.50 8.02
C PHE A 512 20.65 -2.05 7.93
N ASP A 513 19.34 -1.80 7.97
CA ASP A 513 18.77 -0.46 7.87
C ASP A 513 19.13 0.43 9.08
N GLN A 514 19.47 -0.17 10.21
CA GLN A 514 19.92 0.55 11.42
C GLN A 514 21.42 0.84 11.44
N LEU A 515 22.20 0.31 10.50
CA LEU A 515 23.65 0.56 10.44
C LEU A 515 23.95 1.99 10.00
N PHE A 516 24.89 2.62 10.69
CA PHE A 516 25.47 3.88 10.26
C PHE A 516 26.16 3.74 8.89
N PRO A 517 26.18 4.80 8.05
CA PRO A 517 26.74 4.74 6.70
C PRO A 517 28.16 4.15 6.63
N GLU A 518 29.03 4.49 7.59
CA GLU A 518 30.41 4.00 7.63
C GLU A 518 30.48 2.48 7.88
N LYS A 519 29.54 1.94 8.65
CA LYS A 519 29.44 0.48 8.89
C LYS A 519 28.86 -0.25 7.69
N LYS A 520 27.88 0.34 6.99
CA LYS A 520 27.37 -0.21 5.73
C LYS A 520 28.48 -0.29 4.69
N GLN A 521 29.23 0.80 4.52
CA GLN A 521 30.35 0.84 3.59
C GLN A 521 31.41 -0.23 3.93
N ALA A 522 31.83 -0.33 5.20
CA ALA A 522 32.80 -1.34 5.61
C ALA A 522 32.29 -2.78 5.37
N LEU A 523 30.99 -3.03 5.58
CA LEU A 523 30.36 -4.31 5.26
C LEU A 523 30.38 -4.60 3.76
N MET A 524 30.09 -3.59 2.91
CA MET A 524 30.15 -3.76 1.45
C MET A 524 31.58 -4.01 0.96
N GLU A 525 32.57 -3.29 1.48
CA GLU A 525 33.99 -3.51 1.17
C GLU A 525 34.44 -4.94 1.55
N GLN A 526 34.00 -5.45 2.70
CA GLN A 526 34.27 -6.84 3.10
C GLN A 526 33.61 -7.86 2.17
N LEU A 527 32.35 -7.64 1.78
CA LEU A 527 31.66 -8.53 0.84
C LEU A 527 32.35 -8.54 -0.53
N ALA A 528 32.83 -7.38 -0.99
CA ALA A 528 33.61 -7.30 -2.21
C ALA A 528 34.89 -8.14 -2.14
N GLU A 529 35.62 -8.09 -1.03
CA GLU A 529 36.80 -8.93 -0.83
C GLU A 529 36.44 -10.43 -0.77
N GLN A 530 35.41 -10.79 0.01
CA GLN A 530 34.98 -12.18 0.23
C GLN A 530 34.51 -12.87 -1.06
N TYR A 531 33.73 -12.17 -1.90
CA TYR A 531 33.15 -12.74 -3.12
C TYR A 531 33.90 -12.35 -4.40
N HIS A 532 35.04 -11.66 -4.24
CA HIS A 532 35.91 -11.19 -5.32
C HIS A 532 35.18 -10.30 -6.33
N PHE A 533 34.51 -9.26 -5.82
CA PHE A 533 33.90 -8.17 -6.60
C PHE A 533 34.71 -6.89 -6.48
N GLY A 534 34.62 -6.01 -7.47
CA GLY A 534 35.02 -4.61 -7.32
C GLY A 534 33.91 -3.83 -6.62
N PHE A 535 34.14 -3.31 -5.42
CA PHE A 535 33.21 -2.37 -4.79
C PHE A 535 33.32 -1.01 -5.49
N VAL A 536 32.20 -0.49 -6.00
CA VAL A 536 32.15 0.75 -6.78
C VAL A 536 31.80 1.93 -5.88
N ARG A 537 30.64 1.89 -5.21
CA ARG A 537 30.12 2.98 -4.37
C ARG A 537 28.99 2.52 -3.47
N MET A 538 28.69 3.32 -2.45
CA MET A 538 27.39 3.31 -1.77
C MET A 538 26.39 4.16 -2.55
N GLU A 539 25.16 3.69 -2.69
CA GLU A 539 24.08 4.42 -3.37
C GLU A 539 22.76 4.25 -2.62
N ARG A 540 21.93 5.29 -2.63
CA ARG A 540 20.57 5.26 -2.09
C ARG A 540 19.59 5.15 -3.25
N PHE A 541 18.80 4.10 -3.23
CA PHE A 541 17.66 3.91 -4.12
C PHE A 541 16.38 4.21 -3.37
N ASP A 542 15.46 4.93 -4.02
CA ASP A 542 14.20 5.40 -3.43
C ASP A 542 13.12 5.33 -4.50
N ARG A 543 12.12 4.46 -4.27
CA ARG A 543 11.03 4.26 -5.23
C ARG A 543 9.80 3.64 -4.57
N TRP A 544 8.62 4.06 -5.03
CA TRP A 544 7.32 3.53 -4.58
C TRP A 544 7.15 3.52 -3.06
N GLY A 545 7.63 4.57 -2.38
CA GLY A 545 7.54 4.71 -0.93
C GLY A 545 8.51 3.82 -0.13
N GLN A 546 9.41 3.10 -0.80
CA GLN A 546 10.47 2.31 -0.18
C GLN A 546 11.85 2.87 -0.53
N SER A 547 12.84 2.66 0.33
CA SER A 547 14.22 3.03 0.04
C SER A 547 15.23 2.07 0.65
N CYS A 548 16.39 1.94 0.02
CA CYS A 548 17.52 1.20 0.54
C CYS A 548 18.82 1.93 0.19
N THR A 549 19.71 2.10 1.18
CA THR A 549 21.08 2.56 0.94
C THR A 549 22.03 1.36 1.06
N THR A 550 22.64 0.98 -0.06
CA THR A 550 23.40 -0.26 -0.21
C THR A 550 24.58 -0.09 -1.17
N GLY A 551 25.40 -1.13 -1.32
CA GLY A 551 26.59 -1.13 -2.16
C GLY A 551 26.33 -1.55 -3.60
N ILE A 552 27.03 -0.87 -4.51
CA ILE A 552 27.14 -1.23 -5.93
C ILE A 552 28.49 -1.88 -6.17
N PHE A 553 28.49 -2.96 -6.94
CA PHE A 553 29.62 -3.83 -7.19
C PHE A 553 29.76 -4.09 -8.69
N GLU A 554 30.97 -4.41 -9.13
CA GLU A 554 31.27 -4.78 -10.50
C GLU A 554 32.00 -6.13 -10.52
N LYS A 555 31.60 -7.03 -11.43
CA LYS A 555 32.31 -8.29 -11.70
C LYS A 555 32.06 -8.76 -13.11
N ASP A 556 33.15 -9.08 -13.82
CA ASP A 556 33.10 -9.59 -15.20
C ASP A 556 32.29 -8.68 -16.15
N GLY A 557 32.39 -7.36 -15.98
CA GLY A 557 31.68 -6.36 -16.78
C GLY A 557 30.20 -6.15 -16.42
N ARG A 558 29.71 -6.80 -15.35
CA ARG A 558 28.33 -6.69 -14.86
C ARG A 558 28.27 -5.85 -13.60
N GLU A 559 27.20 -5.07 -13.47
CA GLU A 559 26.90 -4.31 -12.25
C GLU A 559 25.95 -5.10 -11.33
N PHE A 560 26.31 -5.21 -10.07
CA PHE A 560 25.57 -5.91 -9.02
C PHE A 560 25.24 -4.95 -7.88
N VAL A 561 24.14 -5.23 -7.19
CA VAL A 561 23.74 -4.53 -5.96
C VAL A 561 23.60 -5.53 -4.82
N PHE A 562 23.97 -5.12 -3.61
CA PHE A 562 23.69 -5.92 -2.42
C PHE A 562 22.24 -5.71 -1.97
N VAL A 563 21.50 -6.80 -1.87
CA VAL A 563 20.14 -6.82 -1.30
C VAL A 563 20.20 -7.52 0.06
N PRO A 564 19.81 -6.84 1.16
CA PRO A 564 19.79 -7.46 2.48
C PRO A 564 18.71 -8.56 2.54
N GLY A 565 18.95 -9.59 3.35
CA GLY A 565 17.96 -10.65 3.57
C GLY A 565 16.82 -10.17 4.49
N ASP A 566 15.68 -10.88 4.52
CA ASP A 566 14.58 -10.56 5.44
C ASP A 566 13.62 -11.75 5.61
N THR A 567 12.79 -11.71 6.65
CA THR A 567 11.63 -12.62 6.79
C THR A 567 10.37 -11.83 6.45
N VAL A 568 9.77 -12.14 5.31
CA VAL A 568 8.67 -11.36 4.72
C VAL A 568 7.44 -12.20 4.44
N THR A 569 6.28 -11.53 4.40
CA THR A 569 5.04 -12.09 3.89
C THR A 569 4.98 -11.90 2.37
N LEU A 570 5.01 -13.00 1.62
CA LEU A 570 4.88 -13.00 0.16
C LEU A 570 3.52 -13.55 -0.27
N GLY A 571 3.12 -13.25 -1.51
CA GLY A 571 1.84 -13.67 -2.08
C GLY A 571 0.70 -12.73 -1.72
N TRP A 572 -0.43 -12.92 -2.39
CA TRP A 572 -1.57 -11.99 -2.37
C TRP A 572 -2.87 -12.75 -2.12
N GLU A 573 -3.78 -12.12 -1.38
CA GLU A 573 -5.09 -12.70 -1.00
C GLU A 573 -6.26 -11.74 -1.25
N ARG A 574 -6.01 -10.42 -1.17
CA ARG A 574 -6.99 -9.35 -1.34
C ARG A 574 -6.25 -8.04 -1.56
N PHE A 575 -6.95 -7.05 -2.09
CA PHE A 575 -6.46 -5.69 -2.15
C PHE A 575 -6.22 -5.12 -0.74
N ALA A 576 -5.10 -4.42 -0.57
CA ALA A 576 -4.77 -3.74 0.69
C ALA A 576 -5.45 -2.37 0.83
N VAL A 577 -5.65 -1.69 -0.30
CA VAL A 577 -6.21 -0.35 -0.47
C VAL A 577 -7.43 -0.39 -1.41
N GLY A 578 -7.41 -1.25 -2.43
CA GLY A 578 -8.44 -1.33 -3.48
C GLY A 578 -7.92 -0.82 -4.83
N LEU A 579 -8.55 -1.24 -5.92
CA LEU A 579 -8.23 -0.73 -7.25
C LEU A 579 -8.48 0.79 -7.30
N ASN A 580 -7.65 1.49 -8.06
CA ASN A 580 -7.98 2.86 -8.45
C ASN A 580 -9.10 2.84 -9.51
N GLN A 581 -9.75 3.99 -9.69
CA GLN A 581 -10.89 4.12 -10.60
C GLN A 581 -10.54 3.64 -12.02
N ASP A 582 -9.39 4.02 -12.57
CA ASP A 582 -9.00 3.64 -13.93
C ASP A 582 -8.80 2.11 -14.08
N SER A 583 -8.19 1.45 -13.09
CA SER A 583 -8.03 -0.01 -13.07
C SER A 583 -9.37 -0.72 -12.89
N GLN A 584 -10.26 -0.13 -12.09
CA GLN A 584 -11.60 -0.66 -11.89
C GLN A 584 -12.42 -0.56 -13.18
N GLU A 585 -12.43 0.59 -13.85
CA GLU A 585 -13.16 0.81 -15.10
C GLU A 585 -12.64 -0.09 -16.24
N GLU A 586 -11.30 -0.25 -16.38
CA GLU A 586 -10.71 -1.17 -17.36
C GLU A 586 -11.16 -2.62 -17.12
N LEU A 587 -11.15 -3.05 -15.86
CA LEU A 587 -11.53 -4.42 -15.51
C LEU A 587 -13.05 -4.65 -15.66
N GLU A 588 -13.87 -3.69 -15.25
CA GLU A 588 -15.34 -3.73 -15.43
C GLU A 588 -15.71 -3.81 -16.91
N TYR A 589 -15.03 -3.04 -17.76
CA TYR A 589 -15.22 -3.12 -19.21
C TYR A 589 -14.92 -4.53 -19.74
N LEU A 590 -13.80 -5.12 -19.35
CA LEU A 590 -13.42 -6.48 -19.76
C LEU A 590 -14.39 -7.55 -19.22
N PHE A 591 -14.83 -7.43 -17.97
CA PHE A 591 -15.79 -8.35 -17.37
C PHE A 591 -17.15 -8.26 -18.07
N GLN A 592 -17.58 -7.05 -18.45
CA GLN A 592 -18.78 -6.86 -19.25
C GLN A 592 -18.64 -7.46 -20.66
N GLU A 593 -17.51 -7.27 -21.34
CA GLU A 593 -17.24 -7.87 -22.66
C GLU A 593 -17.21 -9.41 -22.60
N TRP A 594 -16.79 -9.99 -21.48
CA TRP A 594 -16.70 -11.44 -21.29
C TRP A 594 -17.95 -12.07 -20.66
N ASP A 595 -18.96 -11.27 -20.30
CA ASP A 595 -20.15 -11.73 -19.56
C ASP A 595 -19.76 -12.46 -18.26
N LEU A 596 -18.75 -11.92 -17.57
CA LEU A 596 -18.15 -12.48 -16.35
C LEU A 596 -18.67 -11.75 -15.11
N GLU A 597 -19.53 -12.41 -14.35
CA GLU A 597 -20.00 -11.95 -13.03
C GLU A 597 -19.11 -12.56 -11.93
N GLN A 598 -17.92 -11.99 -11.71
CA GLN A 598 -16.97 -12.41 -10.68
C GLN A 598 -16.39 -11.18 -9.96
N ASP A 599 -16.08 -11.31 -8.68
CA ASP A 599 -15.37 -10.28 -7.94
C ASP A 599 -13.96 -10.05 -8.54
N PRO A 600 -13.54 -8.79 -8.79
CA PRO A 600 -12.20 -8.46 -9.25
C PRO A 600 -11.07 -9.10 -8.45
N ALA A 601 -11.19 -9.15 -7.12
CA ALA A 601 -10.15 -9.70 -6.28
C ALA A 601 -10.08 -11.23 -6.40
N GLU A 602 -11.21 -11.91 -6.52
CA GLU A 602 -11.26 -13.34 -6.82
C GLU A 602 -10.60 -13.66 -8.17
N PHE A 603 -10.97 -12.95 -9.23
CA PHE A 603 -10.42 -13.15 -10.58
C PHE A 603 -8.90 -12.97 -10.61
N ILE A 604 -8.39 -11.88 -10.03
CA ILE A 604 -6.95 -11.63 -9.94
C ILE A 604 -6.27 -12.70 -9.06
N GLY A 605 -6.91 -13.08 -7.96
CA GLY A 605 -6.44 -14.12 -7.03
C GLY A 605 -6.19 -15.48 -7.70
N GLU A 606 -6.89 -15.79 -8.79
CA GLU A 606 -6.64 -16.99 -9.59
C GLU A 606 -5.23 -17.02 -10.21
N SER A 607 -4.64 -15.86 -10.46
CA SER A 607 -3.30 -15.70 -11.03
C SER A 607 -2.23 -15.37 -9.99
N MET A 608 -2.60 -15.16 -8.71
CA MET A 608 -1.66 -14.74 -7.65
C MET A 608 -1.23 -15.87 -6.71
N ALA A 609 0.05 -15.88 -6.35
CA ALA A 609 0.64 -16.86 -5.46
C ALA A 609 0.05 -16.72 -4.04
N PRO A 610 -0.23 -17.83 -3.34
CA PRO A 610 -0.85 -17.81 -2.02
C PRO A 610 0.07 -17.15 -0.98
N VAL A 611 -0.57 -16.53 0.02
CA VAL A 611 0.12 -15.86 1.12
C VAL A 611 0.94 -16.85 1.94
N ARG A 612 2.22 -16.55 2.16
CA ARG A 612 3.16 -17.36 2.95
C ARG A 612 4.23 -16.51 3.61
N GLN A 613 4.79 -17.01 4.72
CA GLN A 613 6.03 -16.48 5.28
C GLN A 613 7.22 -17.08 4.53
N ALA A 614 8.15 -16.24 4.10
CA ALA A 614 9.38 -16.65 3.43
C ALA A 614 10.59 -16.01 4.12
N ALA A 615 11.60 -16.83 4.41
CA ALA A 615 12.90 -16.37 4.88
C ALA A 615 13.84 -16.22 3.68
N ILE A 616 14.19 -14.98 3.36
CA ILE A 616 15.02 -14.61 2.22
C ILE A 616 16.42 -14.29 2.71
N GLY A 617 17.42 -14.98 2.14
CA GLY A 617 18.82 -14.70 2.45
C GLY A 617 19.32 -13.42 1.78
N SER A 618 20.36 -12.81 2.34
CA SER A 618 21.06 -11.70 1.69
C SER A 618 21.75 -12.17 0.40
N MET A 619 21.86 -11.28 -0.59
CA MET A 619 22.40 -11.66 -1.90
C MET A 619 23.02 -10.47 -2.63
N LEU A 620 23.98 -10.76 -3.51
CA LEU A 620 24.43 -9.86 -4.56
C LEU A 620 23.65 -10.19 -5.83
N VAL A 621 23.03 -9.18 -6.43
CA VAL A 621 22.04 -9.34 -7.50
C VAL A 621 22.41 -8.49 -8.70
N GLY A 622 22.44 -9.06 -9.90
CA GLY A 622 22.63 -8.31 -11.14
C GLY A 622 21.53 -7.27 -11.31
N ARG A 623 21.90 -6.02 -11.60
CA ARG A 623 20.94 -4.89 -11.63
C ARG A 623 20.00 -4.92 -12.83
N GLU A 624 20.50 -5.37 -13.97
CA GLU A 624 19.76 -5.46 -15.24
C GLU A 624 19.51 -6.92 -15.62
N LEU A 625 18.55 -7.14 -16.51
CA LEU A 625 18.30 -8.44 -17.11
C LEU A 625 19.32 -8.75 -18.20
N GLU A 626 19.72 -10.02 -18.25
CA GLU A 626 20.60 -10.51 -19.31
C GLU A 626 19.81 -11.42 -20.27
N GLU A 627 20.11 -11.28 -21.55
CA GLU A 627 19.56 -12.14 -22.60
C GLU A 627 20.13 -13.55 -22.50
N ILE A 628 19.30 -14.53 -22.88
CA ILE A 628 19.69 -15.93 -22.99
C ILE A 628 19.78 -16.30 -24.48
N ASN A 629 20.55 -17.33 -24.81
CA ASN A 629 20.69 -17.93 -26.15
C ASN A 629 21.41 -17.08 -27.19
N TRP A 630 21.68 -15.79 -26.96
CA TRP A 630 22.38 -14.93 -27.91
C TRP A 630 23.87 -14.80 -27.56
N GLU A 631 24.75 -15.17 -28.49
CA GLU A 631 26.21 -14.99 -28.38
C GLU A 631 26.64 -13.84 -29.31
N PRO A 632 27.20 -12.74 -28.78
CA PRO A 632 27.73 -11.67 -29.63
C PRO A 632 28.96 -12.15 -30.39
N VAL A 633 29.01 -11.87 -31.69
CA VAL A 633 30.10 -12.24 -32.61
C VAL A 633 30.45 -11.08 -33.54
N GLU A 634 31.65 -11.16 -34.14
CA GLU A 634 32.06 -10.23 -35.19
C GLU A 634 31.31 -10.50 -36.51
N LEU A 635 31.12 -9.47 -37.34
CA LEU A 635 30.40 -9.58 -38.63
C LEU A 635 31.12 -10.50 -39.64
N ASP A 636 32.40 -10.81 -39.43
CA ASP A 636 33.19 -11.75 -40.22
C ASP A 636 33.29 -13.16 -39.60
N ASP A 637 32.51 -13.45 -38.55
CA ASP A 637 32.49 -14.77 -37.89
C ASP A 637 32.14 -15.88 -38.90
N PRO A 638 32.97 -16.94 -39.01
CA PRO A 638 32.79 -17.99 -40.01
C PRO A 638 31.51 -18.83 -39.83
N ARG A 639 30.82 -18.72 -38.68
CA ARG A 639 29.55 -19.40 -38.41
C ARG A 639 28.36 -18.69 -39.07
N LEU A 640 28.51 -17.44 -39.50
CA LEU A 640 27.47 -16.71 -40.22
C LEU A 640 27.32 -17.25 -41.65
N CYS A 641 26.14 -17.82 -41.95
CA CYS A 641 25.90 -18.40 -43.27
C CYS A 641 25.82 -17.32 -44.35
N PRO A 642 26.33 -17.58 -45.58
CA PRO A 642 26.29 -16.62 -46.68
C PRO A 642 24.88 -16.09 -47.00
N ASP A 643 23.86 -16.95 -46.90
CA ASP A 643 22.46 -16.57 -47.16
C ASP A 643 21.94 -15.58 -46.11
N TRP A 644 22.34 -15.72 -44.84
CA TRP A 644 21.95 -14.80 -43.76
C TRP A 644 22.59 -13.43 -43.93
N LEU A 645 23.85 -13.40 -44.38
CA LEU A 645 24.55 -12.16 -44.71
C LEU A 645 23.93 -11.46 -45.92
N GLU A 646 23.35 -12.19 -46.87
CA GLU A 646 22.62 -11.60 -47.99
C GLU A 646 21.28 -11.00 -47.51
N ASP A 647 20.51 -11.72 -46.71
CA ASP A 647 19.29 -11.20 -46.08
C ASP A 647 19.57 -9.93 -45.27
N PHE A 648 20.65 -9.95 -44.48
CA PHE A 648 21.16 -8.78 -43.75
C PHE A 648 21.50 -7.61 -44.67
N ARG A 649 22.23 -7.83 -45.78
CA ARG A 649 22.56 -6.76 -46.73
C ARG A 649 21.32 -6.13 -47.35
N GLN A 650 20.32 -6.94 -47.72
CA GLN A 650 19.05 -6.43 -48.24
C GLN A 650 18.30 -5.62 -47.17
N PHE A 651 18.28 -6.12 -45.94
CA PHE A 651 17.66 -5.42 -44.81
C PHE A 651 18.37 -4.10 -44.47
N ALA A 652 19.70 -4.07 -44.43
CA ALA A 652 20.48 -2.89 -44.08
C ALA A 652 20.21 -1.69 -45.00
N LEU A 653 19.78 -1.95 -46.26
CA LEU A 653 19.36 -0.94 -47.23
C LEU A 653 17.99 -0.31 -46.91
N THR A 654 17.18 -0.92 -46.06
CA THR A 654 15.83 -0.42 -45.72
C THR A 654 15.84 0.75 -44.75
N GLY A 655 16.98 1.02 -44.10
CA GLY A 655 17.12 2.06 -43.09
C GLY A 655 16.53 1.70 -41.72
N ARG A 656 16.14 0.44 -41.49
CA ARG A 656 15.69 -0.08 -40.19
C ARG A 656 16.89 -0.49 -39.32
N ASP A 657 16.62 -0.69 -38.02
CA ASP A 657 17.66 -0.81 -37.00
C ASP A 657 17.90 -2.22 -36.46
N SER A 658 16.96 -3.16 -36.62
CA SER A 658 17.15 -4.54 -36.15
C SER A 658 16.54 -5.59 -37.08
N LEU A 659 17.31 -6.64 -37.37
CA LEU A 659 16.89 -7.85 -38.08
C LEU A 659 17.16 -9.08 -37.22
N THR A 660 16.10 -9.73 -36.77
CA THR A 660 16.17 -11.05 -36.12
C THR A 660 15.83 -12.15 -37.11
N LEU A 661 16.80 -12.99 -37.44
CA LEU A 661 16.58 -14.25 -38.14
C LEU A 661 16.28 -15.33 -37.10
N ALA A 662 14.99 -15.64 -36.93
CA ALA A 662 14.49 -16.55 -35.91
C ALA A 662 15.31 -17.85 -35.80
N GLY A 663 15.83 -18.12 -34.60
CA GLY A 663 16.62 -19.32 -34.28
C GLY A 663 18.00 -19.38 -34.95
N ARG A 664 18.52 -18.25 -35.47
CA ARG A 664 19.78 -18.21 -36.24
C ARG A 664 20.71 -17.09 -35.83
N ALA A 665 20.39 -15.85 -36.17
CA ALA A 665 21.26 -14.69 -35.97
C ALA A 665 20.45 -13.41 -35.82
N ARG A 666 20.93 -12.47 -35.02
CA ARG A 666 20.36 -11.14 -34.85
C ARG A 666 21.38 -10.09 -35.27
N PHE A 667 20.93 -9.07 -36.00
CA PHE A 667 21.75 -7.95 -36.47
C PHE A 667 21.13 -6.66 -35.97
N GLU A 668 21.85 -5.92 -35.14
CA GLU A 668 21.38 -4.68 -34.51
C GLU A 668 22.29 -3.52 -34.90
N ARG A 669 21.69 -2.42 -35.33
CA ARG A 669 22.42 -1.22 -35.73
C ARG A 669 22.90 -0.48 -34.48
N ASP A 670 24.20 -0.23 -34.41
CA ASP A 670 24.82 0.60 -33.39
C ASP A 670 25.54 1.76 -34.10
N GLY A 671 24.85 2.91 -34.17
CA GLY A 671 25.28 4.08 -34.93
C GLY A 671 25.53 3.78 -36.41
N ASP A 672 26.77 3.94 -36.86
CA ASP A 672 27.21 3.63 -38.24
C ASP A 672 27.64 2.16 -38.43
N SER A 673 27.61 1.36 -37.35
CA SER A 673 28.05 -0.04 -37.32
C SER A 673 26.91 -1.03 -37.00
N TRP A 674 27.22 -2.32 -37.01
CA TRP A 674 26.27 -3.40 -36.71
C TRP A 674 26.87 -4.38 -35.70
N GLN A 675 26.13 -4.64 -34.64
CA GLN A 675 26.37 -5.75 -33.72
C GLN A 675 25.69 -7.01 -34.26
N VAL A 676 26.38 -8.15 -34.20
CA VAL A 676 25.83 -9.44 -34.61
C VAL A 676 25.80 -10.39 -33.44
N SER A 677 24.73 -11.16 -33.32
CA SER A 677 24.59 -12.21 -32.32
C SER A 677 24.14 -13.52 -32.96
N LEU A 678 24.71 -14.65 -32.56
CA LEU A 678 24.30 -15.99 -32.97
C LEU A 678 23.35 -16.60 -31.94
N TYR A 679 22.32 -17.29 -32.44
CA TYR A 679 21.37 -18.01 -31.61
C TYR A 679 21.86 -19.41 -31.26
N HIS A 680 21.80 -19.76 -29.98
CA HIS A 680 22.09 -21.08 -29.45
C HIS A 680 20.89 -21.63 -28.72
N GLU A 681 20.42 -22.80 -29.13
CA GLU A 681 19.36 -23.48 -28.40
C GLU A 681 19.93 -24.06 -27.10
N VAL A 682 19.44 -23.58 -25.95
CA VAL A 682 19.84 -24.04 -24.62
C VAL A 682 18.64 -24.60 -23.88
N GLU A 683 18.79 -25.79 -23.30
CA GLU A 683 17.80 -26.34 -22.36
C GLU A 683 18.04 -25.83 -20.94
N TYR A 684 16.95 -25.61 -20.19
CA TYR A 684 16.96 -25.07 -18.84
C TYR A 684 17.99 -25.74 -17.87
N PRO A 685 18.10 -27.08 -17.77
CA PRO A 685 19.10 -27.70 -16.88
C PRO A 685 20.54 -27.43 -17.32
N ASN A 686 20.80 -27.31 -18.63
CA ASN A 686 22.12 -27.02 -19.16
C ASN A 686 22.50 -25.57 -18.87
N PHE A 687 21.54 -24.64 -18.96
CA PHE A 687 21.72 -23.25 -18.59
C PHE A 687 22.03 -23.08 -17.10
N GLN A 688 21.29 -23.76 -16.21
CA GLN A 688 21.59 -23.76 -14.76
C GLN A 688 23.01 -24.26 -14.48
N ASN A 689 23.45 -25.33 -15.14
CA ASN A 689 24.80 -25.86 -14.99
C ASN A 689 25.86 -24.89 -15.53
N LEU A 690 25.57 -24.15 -16.61
CA LEU A 690 26.45 -23.13 -17.16
C LEU A 690 26.63 -21.97 -16.17
N LEU A 691 25.54 -21.44 -15.62
CA LEU A 691 25.59 -20.38 -14.60
C LEU A 691 26.33 -20.83 -13.33
N GLN A 692 26.07 -22.06 -12.87
CA GLN A 692 26.75 -22.59 -11.70
C GLN A 692 28.26 -22.70 -11.91
N LYS A 693 28.72 -23.07 -13.11
CA LYS A 693 30.16 -23.09 -13.46
C LYS A 693 30.79 -21.70 -13.46
N GLN A 694 30.00 -20.65 -13.74
CA GLN A 694 30.42 -19.26 -13.65
C GLN A 694 30.35 -18.70 -12.21
N GLY A 695 29.87 -19.50 -11.25
CA GLY A 695 29.73 -19.07 -9.84
C GLY A 695 28.45 -18.28 -9.56
N PHE A 696 27.50 -18.27 -10.48
CA PHE A 696 26.20 -17.61 -10.32
C PHE A 696 25.07 -18.63 -10.15
N SER A 697 23.94 -18.14 -9.64
CA SER A 697 22.68 -18.88 -9.57
C SER A 697 21.52 -18.00 -10.02
N LEU A 698 20.35 -18.60 -10.20
CA LEU A 698 19.11 -17.87 -10.47
C LEU A 698 18.36 -17.61 -9.14
N PRO A 699 17.57 -16.53 -9.04
CA PRO A 699 16.66 -16.34 -7.92
C PRO A 699 15.59 -17.44 -7.92
N THR A 700 15.18 -17.91 -6.75
CA THR A 700 13.95 -18.69 -6.59
C THR A 700 12.73 -17.79 -6.79
N ALA A 701 11.54 -18.36 -6.95
CA ALA A 701 10.30 -17.57 -7.04
C ALA A 701 10.08 -16.65 -5.82
N ASP A 702 10.40 -17.13 -4.61
CA ASP A 702 10.28 -16.32 -3.38
C ASP A 702 11.30 -15.17 -3.35
N GLU A 703 12.54 -15.45 -3.77
CA GLU A 703 13.57 -14.42 -3.88
C GLU A 703 13.21 -13.40 -4.97
N TRP A 704 12.72 -13.84 -6.13
CA TRP A 704 12.26 -12.94 -7.20
C TRP A 704 11.14 -12.02 -6.73
N ALA A 705 10.11 -12.57 -6.07
CA ALA A 705 9.01 -11.77 -5.50
C ALA A 705 9.51 -10.75 -4.47
N TYR A 706 10.48 -11.13 -3.65
CA TYR A 706 11.13 -10.21 -2.71
C TYR A 706 11.94 -9.12 -3.42
N LEU A 707 12.70 -9.47 -4.47
CA LEU A 707 13.47 -8.50 -5.26
C LEU A 707 12.57 -7.48 -5.97
N CYS A 708 11.37 -7.89 -6.41
CA CYS A 708 10.38 -7.01 -7.03
C CYS A 708 9.70 -6.08 -6.04
N GLY A 709 9.14 -6.63 -4.95
CA GLY A 709 8.21 -5.90 -4.06
C GLY A 709 8.69 -5.66 -2.64
N GLY A 710 9.78 -6.29 -2.20
CA GLY A 710 10.36 -6.09 -0.88
C GLY A 710 9.45 -6.54 0.28
N GLY A 711 8.44 -7.38 -0.02
CA GLY A 711 7.39 -7.78 0.91
C GLY A 711 6.15 -6.87 0.92
N CYS A 712 5.95 -6.02 -0.10
CA CYS A 712 4.75 -5.19 -0.24
C CYS A 712 3.46 -6.03 -0.14
N ARG A 713 2.39 -5.41 0.35
CA ARG A 713 1.09 -6.08 0.54
C ARG A 713 0.01 -5.65 -0.46
N THR A 714 0.30 -4.59 -1.23
CA THR A 714 -0.46 -4.17 -2.40
C THR A 714 -0.12 -5.05 -3.61
N LEU A 715 -1.00 -5.08 -4.62
CA LEU A 715 -0.86 -5.88 -5.83
C LEU A 715 0.43 -5.56 -6.61
N PHE A 716 0.78 -4.28 -6.72
CA PHE A 716 2.07 -3.79 -7.21
C PHE A 716 2.83 -3.07 -6.08
N PRO A 717 4.15 -2.85 -6.21
CA PRO A 717 4.91 -2.15 -5.18
C PRO A 717 4.42 -0.73 -4.85
N TRP A 718 3.74 -0.06 -5.78
CA TRP A 718 3.21 1.29 -5.62
C TRP A 718 1.73 1.35 -5.20
N GLY A 719 0.95 0.29 -5.37
CA GLY A 719 -0.49 0.32 -5.14
C GLY A 719 -1.21 -0.93 -5.66
N ASP A 720 -2.52 -1.01 -5.43
CA ASP A 720 -3.35 -2.12 -5.92
C ASP A 720 -3.82 -1.92 -7.37
N GLY A 721 -3.99 -0.68 -7.82
CA GLY A 721 -4.23 -0.33 -9.22
C GLY A 721 -2.94 0.00 -9.98
N LEU A 722 -2.98 -0.12 -11.32
CA LEU A 722 -1.90 0.38 -12.18
C LEU A 722 -1.87 1.91 -12.14
N ASP A 723 -0.68 2.51 -12.11
CA ASP A 723 -0.53 3.95 -12.27
C ASP A 723 -0.47 4.27 -13.77
N TYR A 724 -1.60 4.69 -14.34
CA TYR A 724 -1.72 5.01 -15.77
C TYR A 724 -0.94 6.27 -16.19
N SER A 725 -0.30 6.98 -15.26
CA SER A 725 0.62 8.09 -15.59
C SER A 725 2.05 7.61 -15.92
N MET A 726 2.34 6.32 -15.69
CA MET A 726 3.62 5.71 -16.03
C MET A 726 3.78 5.57 -17.55
N ARG A 727 4.97 5.92 -18.06
CA ARG A 727 5.41 5.53 -19.40
C ARG A 727 5.75 4.05 -19.38
N LEU A 728 4.85 3.24 -19.91
CA LEU A 728 4.95 1.79 -19.95
C LEU A 728 5.37 1.31 -21.34
N HIS A 729 6.22 0.29 -21.39
CA HIS A 729 6.50 -0.41 -22.64
C HIS A 729 5.19 -0.86 -23.30
N TRP A 730 5.08 -0.68 -24.62
CA TRP A 730 3.94 -1.10 -25.47
C TRP A 730 2.64 -0.30 -25.37
N PHE A 731 2.57 0.72 -24.51
CA PHE A 731 1.38 1.57 -24.32
C PHE A 731 1.68 3.07 -24.52
N GLU A 732 2.68 3.39 -25.31
CA GLU A 732 3.12 4.78 -25.56
C GLU A 732 2.14 5.54 -26.47
N ASP A 733 1.87 6.80 -26.11
CA ASP A 733 1.21 7.75 -27.02
C ASP A 733 2.20 8.28 -28.06
N MET A 734 1.78 8.36 -29.32
CA MET A 734 2.59 8.79 -30.47
C MET A 734 3.21 10.21 -30.36
N ASP A 735 2.82 10.99 -29.35
CA ASP A 735 3.23 12.38 -29.12
C ASP A 735 4.14 12.56 -27.87
N GLU A 736 4.54 11.49 -27.18
CA GLU A 736 5.47 11.55 -26.04
C GLU A 736 6.92 11.85 -26.44
N ASP A 737 7.69 12.49 -25.54
CA ASP A 737 9.14 12.69 -25.73
C ASP A 737 9.85 11.34 -25.71
N GLU A 738 10.33 10.90 -26.89
CA GLU A 738 11.05 9.64 -27.09
C GLU A 738 12.18 9.44 -26.07
N ASN A 739 12.74 10.50 -25.48
CA ASN A 739 13.89 10.44 -24.56
C ASN A 739 13.55 10.24 -23.07
N ARG A 740 12.28 10.18 -22.64
CA ARG A 740 11.93 9.89 -21.23
C ARG A 740 12.18 8.41 -20.90
N PRO A 741 12.85 8.01 -19.80
CA PRO A 741 12.97 6.59 -19.48
C PRO A 741 11.60 5.95 -19.19
N TYR A 742 11.45 4.65 -19.47
CA TYR A 742 10.25 3.91 -19.05
C TYR A 742 10.22 3.81 -17.53
N ASP A 743 9.09 4.17 -16.94
CA ASP A 743 8.97 4.24 -15.50
C ASP A 743 9.22 2.86 -14.89
N MET A 744 8.70 1.77 -15.45
CA MET A 744 8.93 0.44 -14.87
C MET A 744 10.40 -0.02 -14.94
N GLU A 745 11.17 0.44 -15.94
CA GLU A 745 12.55 0.00 -16.18
C GLU A 745 13.57 0.71 -15.27
N GLU A 746 13.22 1.87 -14.71
CA GLU A 746 14.07 2.54 -13.74
C GLU A 746 14.30 1.67 -12.47
N PRO A 747 15.48 1.76 -11.82
CA PRO A 747 15.79 0.95 -10.65
C PRO A 747 14.78 1.10 -9.51
N ASN A 748 14.30 -0.03 -8.96
CA ASN A 748 13.45 -0.03 -7.78
C ASN A 748 14.21 0.37 -6.50
N PHE A 749 13.56 0.32 -5.35
CA PHE A 749 14.14 0.70 -4.05
C PHE A 749 15.32 -0.17 -3.58
N PHE A 750 15.58 -1.33 -4.21
CA PHE A 750 16.81 -2.11 -4.04
C PHE A 750 17.89 -1.81 -5.07
N GLY A 751 17.59 -0.99 -6.08
CA GLY A 751 18.50 -0.65 -7.18
C GLY A 751 18.42 -1.60 -8.37
N LEU A 752 17.34 -2.36 -8.49
CA LEU A 752 17.13 -3.35 -9.56
C LEU A 752 16.13 -2.86 -10.60
N SER A 753 16.47 -2.99 -11.87
CA SER A 753 15.51 -2.92 -12.97
C SER A 753 14.92 -4.32 -13.15
N ILE A 754 13.70 -4.55 -12.65
CA ILE A 754 13.09 -5.89 -12.51
C ILE A 754 11.58 -5.84 -12.73
N ALA A 755 11.02 -6.90 -13.33
CA ALA A 755 9.59 -7.03 -13.64
C ALA A 755 9.01 -5.81 -14.40
N TYR A 756 9.72 -5.34 -15.42
CA TYR A 756 9.40 -4.06 -16.08
C TYR A 756 8.81 -4.16 -17.49
N ASP A 757 8.88 -5.33 -18.11
CA ASP A 757 8.37 -5.57 -19.46
C ASP A 757 7.59 -6.90 -19.50
N PRO A 758 6.28 -6.88 -19.83
CA PRO A 758 5.46 -8.09 -19.95
C PRO A 758 5.90 -9.09 -21.02
N TYR A 759 6.74 -8.67 -21.99
CA TYR A 759 7.37 -9.59 -22.95
C TYR A 759 8.56 -10.34 -22.37
N MET A 760 9.14 -9.87 -21.26
CA MET A 760 10.32 -10.45 -20.64
C MET A 760 9.94 -11.38 -19.48
N ARG A 761 10.18 -12.67 -19.66
CA ARG A 761 9.97 -13.73 -18.68
C ARG A 761 11.30 -14.03 -17.97
N GLU A 762 11.36 -13.80 -16.66
CA GLU A 762 12.56 -14.06 -15.88
C GLU A 762 12.64 -15.53 -15.46
N VAL A 763 13.69 -16.21 -15.91
CA VAL A 763 13.95 -17.61 -15.59
C VAL A 763 14.40 -17.72 -14.12
N VAL A 764 13.62 -18.46 -13.31
CA VAL A 764 13.89 -18.66 -11.88
C VAL A 764 14.43 -20.05 -11.59
N GLN A 765 15.08 -20.23 -10.43
CA GLN A 765 15.58 -21.50 -9.94
C GLN A 765 14.43 -22.40 -9.44
N ALA A 766 14.18 -23.50 -10.15
CA ALA A 766 13.15 -24.50 -9.87
C ALA A 766 13.57 -25.90 -10.37
N GLU A 767 12.78 -26.93 -10.06
CA GLU A 767 13.00 -28.31 -10.55
C GLU A 767 12.69 -28.45 -12.06
N LYS A 768 11.74 -27.65 -12.55
CA LYS A 768 11.33 -27.58 -13.96
C LYS A 768 11.61 -26.17 -14.49
N PHE A 769 11.58 -26.01 -15.81
CA PHE A 769 11.67 -24.69 -16.39
C PHE A 769 10.49 -23.85 -15.89
N THR A 770 10.80 -22.80 -15.14
CA THR A 770 9.82 -21.94 -14.48
C THR A 770 10.24 -20.49 -14.66
N THR A 771 9.27 -19.64 -14.94
CA THR A 771 9.45 -18.20 -15.15
C THR A 771 8.58 -17.40 -14.18
N CYS A 772 9.05 -16.21 -13.84
CA CYS A 772 8.27 -15.16 -13.18
C CYS A 772 8.33 -13.88 -14.03
N GLY A 773 7.48 -12.89 -13.73
CA GLY A 773 7.41 -11.66 -14.51
C GLY A 773 6.50 -11.82 -15.71
N GLY A 774 6.87 -11.23 -16.84
CA GLY A 774 6.06 -11.21 -18.06
C GLY A 774 5.49 -12.56 -18.49
N ASP A 775 4.45 -12.52 -19.31
CA ASP A 775 3.80 -13.68 -19.91
C ASP A 775 4.20 -13.89 -21.39
N GLY A 776 5.26 -13.20 -21.83
CA GLY A 776 5.68 -13.14 -23.22
C GLY A 776 4.83 -12.20 -24.08
N GLY A 777 4.11 -11.26 -23.44
CA GLY A 777 3.24 -10.29 -24.09
C GLY A 777 1.88 -10.85 -24.50
N CYS A 778 1.50 -12.03 -23.99
CA CYS A 778 0.25 -12.70 -24.38
C CYS A 778 -0.98 -11.86 -23.99
N SER A 779 -0.99 -11.29 -22.79
CA SER A 779 -2.07 -10.43 -22.30
C SER A 779 -2.20 -9.15 -23.12
N ILE A 780 -1.07 -8.52 -23.47
CA ILE A 780 -1.05 -7.33 -24.32
C ILE A 780 -1.54 -7.66 -25.74
N CYS A 781 -1.02 -8.72 -26.36
CA CYS A 781 -1.45 -9.17 -27.69
C CYS A 781 -2.92 -9.59 -27.72
N GLY A 782 -3.42 -10.11 -26.60
CA GLY A 782 -4.83 -10.46 -26.38
C GLY A 782 -5.75 -9.25 -26.22
N GLY A 783 -5.20 -8.03 -26.16
CA GLY A 783 -5.96 -6.80 -26.01
C GLY A 783 -6.50 -6.59 -24.60
N LEU A 784 -5.85 -7.14 -23.57
CA LEU A 784 -6.31 -7.08 -22.18
C LEU A 784 -6.04 -5.73 -21.49
N GLY A 785 -5.62 -4.71 -22.24
CA GLY A 785 -5.26 -3.40 -21.70
C GLY A 785 -3.98 -3.42 -20.85
N PRO A 786 -3.53 -2.24 -20.40
CA PRO A 786 -2.31 -2.09 -19.61
C PRO A 786 -2.40 -2.71 -18.22
N PHE A 787 -3.55 -2.69 -17.53
CA PHE A 787 -3.66 -3.22 -16.16
C PHE A 787 -3.46 -4.73 -16.13
N LEU A 788 -4.23 -5.49 -16.92
CA LEU A 788 -4.04 -6.94 -17.01
C LEU A 788 -2.78 -7.31 -17.80
N GLY A 789 -2.36 -6.47 -18.75
CA GLY A 789 -1.11 -6.63 -19.49
C GLY A 789 0.13 -6.64 -18.60
N PHE A 790 0.17 -5.80 -17.56
CA PHE A 790 1.27 -5.74 -16.59
C PHE A 790 1.04 -6.60 -15.34
N LEU A 791 -0.12 -7.24 -15.19
CA LEU A 791 -0.40 -8.11 -14.04
C LEU A 791 0.67 -9.22 -13.82
N PRO A 792 1.25 -9.86 -14.85
CA PRO A 792 2.35 -10.82 -14.67
C PRO A 792 3.61 -10.22 -14.02
N CYS A 793 3.81 -8.91 -14.15
CA CYS A 793 4.91 -8.17 -13.51
C CYS A 793 4.65 -7.88 -12.02
N SER A 794 3.49 -8.24 -11.48
CA SER A 794 3.25 -8.17 -10.03
C SER A 794 4.24 -9.07 -9.26
N PRO A 795 4.80 -8.61 -8.12
CA PRO A 795 5.61 -9.45 -7.24
C PRO A 795 4.84 -10.68 -6.70
N HIS A 796 3.50 -10.69 -6.83
CA HIS A 796 2.65 -11.76 -6.35
C HIS A 796 2.19 -12.72 -7.44
N CYS A 797 2.49 -12.46 -8.72
CA CYS A 797 2.05 -13.34 -9.80
C CYS A 797 2.59 -14.77 -9.61
N LYS A 798 1.75 -15.77 -9.90
CA LYS A 798 2.15 -17.18 -9.81
C LYS A 798 3.30 -17.46 -10.78
N PRO A 799 4.37 -18.14 -10.34
CA PRO A 799 5.39 -18.63 -11.25
C PRO A 799 4.79 -19.61 -12.25
N GLU A 800 5.13 -19.46 -13.53
CA GLU A 800 4.62 -20.29 -14.62
C GLU A 800 5.61 -21.41 -14.94
N VAL A 801 5.14 -22.66 -14.97
CA VAL A 801 5.95 -23.80 -15.42
C VAL A 801 5.77 -23.96 -16.92
N GLN A 802 6.86 -23.76 -17.67
CA GLN A 802 6.85 -23.86 -19.12
C GLN A 802 6.79 -25.34 -19.57
N GLU A 803 6.03 -25.62 -20.64
CA GLU A 803 5.85 -26.99 -21.16
C GLU A 803 7.11 -27.50 -21.87
N ASP A 804 7.79 -26.64 -22.61
CA ASP A 804 9.08 -26.94 -23.24
C ASP A 804 10.21 -26.84 -22.19
N LYS A 805 11.33 -27.52 -22.45
CA LYS A 805 12.58 -27.36 -21.68
C LYS A 805 13.55 -26.42 -22.35
N LYS A 806 13.33 -26.08 -23.63
CA LYS A 806 14.14 -25.15 -24.39
C LYS A 806 13.80 -23.72 -23.98
N LEU A 807 14.85 -22.94 -23.71
CA LEU A 807 14.74 -21.52 -23.46
C LEU A 807 14.51 -20.80 -24.77
N ASN A 808 13.67 -19.77 -24.75
CA ASN A 808 13.37 -18.91 -25.88
C ASN A 808 14.12 -17.59 -25.72
N GLY A 809 15.20 -17.40 -26.47
CA GLY A 809 16.04 -16.20 -26.38
C GLY A 809 15.37 -14.87 -26.73
N ASP A 810 14.14 -14.85 -27.27
CA ASP A 810 13.41 -13.62 -27.55
C ASP A 810 12.48 -13.19 -26.39
N TYR A 811 12.20 -14.10 -25.44
CA TYR A 811 11.25 -13.85 -24.34
C TYR A 811 11.78 -14.27 -22.96
N ASP A 812 12.78 -15.14 -22.90
CA ASP A 812 13.34 -15.65 -21.65
C ASP A 812 14.65 -14.94 -21.31
N PHE A 813 14.64 -14.28 -20.16
CA PHE A 813 15.75 -13.49 -19.62
C PHE A 813 16.18 -14.05 -18.28
N TYR A 814 17.37 -13.71 -17.83
CA TYR A 814 17.85 -14.16 -16.52
C TYR A 814 18.51 -13.06 -15.73
N ARG A 815 18.56 -13.29 -14.42
CA ARG A 815 19.25 -12.45 -13.47
C ARG A 815 20.27 -13.28 -12.68
N PRO A 816 21.58 -13.01 -12.81
CA PRO A 816 22.57 -13.69 -12.01
C PRO A 816 22.50 -13.19 -10.56
N ILE A 817 22.50 -14.13 -9.62
CA ILE A 817 22.62 -13.83 -8.19
C ILE A 817 23.71 -14.67 -7.53
N ILE A 818 24.26 -14.12 -6.45
CA ILE A 818 25.11 -14.83 -5.49
C ILE A 818 24.47 -14.68 -4.12
N ARG A 819 24.06 -15.80 -3.52
CA ARG A 819 23.58 -15.80 -2.13
C ARG A 819 24.77 -15.54 -1.23
N VAL A 820 24.68 -14.45 -0.47
CA VAL A 820 25.70 -14.07 0.51
C VAL A 820 25.49 -14.96 1.72
N GLU A 821 26.40 -15.91 1.88
CA GLU A 821 26.52 -16.64 3.12
C GLU A 821 26.99 -15.65 4.20
N PRO A 822 26.24 -15.46 5.30
CA PRO A 822 26.80 -14.82 6.48
C PRO A 822 28.04 -15.62 6.83
N GLU A 823 29.21 -14.97 6.96
CA GLU A 823 30.46 -15.66 7.23
C GLU A 823 30.24 -16.74 8.30
N LEU A 824 30.25 -18.01 7.89
CA LEU A 824 30.57 -19.13 8.75
C LEU A 824 32.07 -19.09 9.00
N LYS A 825 32.58 -17.95 9.51
CA LYS A 825 33.78 -17.97 10.35
C LYS A 825 33.34 -18.49 11.70
N GLY A 826 33.07 -19.79 11.73
CA GLY A 826 32.70 -20.55 12.91
C GLY A 826 31.56 -19.92 13.69
N GLU A 827 30.36 -20.52 13.61
CA GLU A 827 29.72 -20.84 14.88
C GLU A 827 30.70 -21.74 15.64
N THR A 828 31.66 -21.12 16.31
CA THR A 828 31.88 -21.55 17.65
C THR A 828 30.57 -21.28 18.39
N ASN A 829 29.70 -22.29 18.43
CA ASN A 829 29.01 -22.68 19.66
C ASN A 829 30.10 -22.83 20.73
N ILE A 830 30.70 -21.71 21.16
CA ILE A 830 31.44 -21.62 22.38
C ILE A 830 30.33 -21.49 23.40
N PRO A 831 30.02 -22.57 24.14
CA PRO A 831 29.22 -22.42 25.34
C PRO A 831 29.79 -21.28 26.14
N THR A 832 28.91 -20.49 26.76
CA THR A 832 29.30 -19.33 27.56
C THR A 832 30.38 -19.73 28.56
N THR A 833 31.24 -18.79 28.96
CA THR A 833 32.27 -19.08 29.96
C THR A 833 31.66 -19.68 31.24
N GLU A 834 30.43 -19.27 31.58
CA GLU A 834 29.65 -19.83 32.68
C GLU A 834 29.26 -21.30 32.45
N TRP A 835 28.72 -21.64 31.27
CA TRP A 835 28.37 -23.03 30.93
C TRP A 835 29.61 -23.92 30.90
N ARG A 836 30.74 -23.45 30.33
CA ARG A 836 32.01 -24.20 30.29
C ARG A 836 32.54 -24.51 31.68
N ASN A 837 32.59 -23.51 32.56
CA ASN A 837 33.03 -23.70 33.94
C ASN A 837 32.13 -24.71 34.68
N LYS A 838 30.82 -24.69 34.38
CA LYS A 838 29.87 -25.63 34.96
C LYS A 838 30.06 -27.04 34.43
N TYR A 839 30.17 -27.21 33.12
CA TYR A 839 30.46 -28.49 32.49
C TYR A 839 31.76 -29.11 33.02
N GLU A 840 32.84 -28.33 33.12
CA GLU A 840 34.11 -28.79 33.70
C GLU A 840 33.96 -29.27 35.14
N SER A 841 33.03 -28.68 35.92
CA SER A 841 32.78 -29.09 37.32
C SER A 841 31.99 -30.40 37.47
N ILE A 842 31.27 -30.83 36.43
CA ILE A 842 30.43 -32.04 36.44
C ILE A 842 30.92 -33.14 35.49
N GLN A 843 31.96 -32.87 34.69
CA GLN A 843 32.46 -33.78 33.66
C GLN A 843 32.81 -35.17 34.20
N ASP A 844 33.34 -35.25 35.42
CA ASP A 844 33.66 -36.53 36.08
C ASP A 844 32.41 -37.35 36.43
N LYS A 845 31.26 -36.70 36.67
CA LYS A 845 29.98 -37.37 36.91
C LYS A 845 29.39 -37.95 35.62
N LEU A 846 29.62 -37.28 34.49
CA LEU A 846 29.16 -37.68 33.15
C LEU A 846 30.09 -38.69 32.46
N ALA A 847 31.22 -39.05 33.08
CA ALA A 847 32.14 -40.02 32.53
C ALA A 847 31.53 -41.43 32.54
N CYS A 848 31.51 -42.10 31.39
CA CYS A 848 30.97 -43.46 31.31
C CYS A 848 31.88 -44.44 32.08
N LYS A 849 31.32 -45.08 33.11
CA LYS A 849 32.01 -46.07 33.95
C LYS A 849 32.07 -47.47 33.30
N THR A 850 31.34 -47.68 32.21
CA THR A 850 31.24 -48.96 31.50
C THR A 850 32.21 -49.01 30.33
N ASP A 851 32.90 -50.14 30.14
CA ASP A 851 33.76 -50.34 28.96
C ASP A 851 32.90 -50.58 27.72
N LEU A 852 32.59 -49.51 26.97
CA LEU A 852 31.75 -49.61 25.77
C LEU A 852 32.40 -50.48 24.68
N GLU A 853 33.72 -50.55 24.62
CA GLU A 853 34.46 -51.40 23.68
C GLU A 853 34.14 -52.89 23.88
N ALA A 854 33.75 -53.32 25.08
CA ALA A 854 33.37 -54.70 25.37
C ALA A 854 32.27 -55.20 24.43
N HIS A 855 31.34 -54.32 24.01
CA HIS A 855 30.26 -54.65 23.07
C HIS A 855 30.75 -55.12 21.70
N PHE A 856 32.00 -54.79 21.34
CA PHE A 856 32.62 -55.14 20.07
C PHE A 856 33.72 -56.20 20.19
N THR A 857 34.27 -56.40 21.40
CA THR A 857 35.36 -57.36 21.63
C THR A 857 34.92 -58.63 22.37
N GLU A 858 33.88 -58.56 23.20
CA GLU A 858 33.36 -59.69 23.96
C GLU A 858 32.18 -60.35 23.23
N LYS A 859 31.89 -61.60 23.57
CA LYS A 859 30.77 -62.37 22.99
C LYS A 859 29.52 -62.39 23.87
N VAL A 860 29.61 -61.86 25.08
CA VAL A 860 28.51 -61.78 26.05
C VAL A 860 28.63 -60.45 26.80
N ILE A 861 27.55 -59.68 26.88
CA ILE A 861 27.45 -58.47 27.68
C ILE A 861 26.34 -58.68 28.73
N GLY A 862 26.69 -58.57 30.00
CA GLY A 862 25.82 -58.98 31.10
C GLY A 862 25.48 -60.47 31.00
N ASN A 863 24.22 -60.79 30.72
CA ASN A 863 23.73 -62.16 30.48
C ASN A 863 23.30 -62.42 29.02
N MET A 864 23.54 -61.47 28.11
CA MET A 864 23.09 -61.53 26.72
C MET A 864 24.25 -61.85 25.78
N GLY A 865 24.06 -62.82 24.88
CA GLY A 865 25.01 -63.08 23.80
C GLY A 865 24.98 -61.96 22.77
N VAL A 866 26.16 -61.50 22.34
CA VAL A 866 26.31 -60.42 21.36
C VAL A 866 27.29 -60.82 20.25
N ASP A 867 27.13 -60.21 19.09
CA ASP A 867 28.08 -60.28 17.98
C ASP A 867 28.36 -58.90 17.38
N ALA A 868 29.54 -58.72 16.78
CA ALA A 868 29.96 -57.45 16.21
C ALA A 868 30.04 -57.55 14.68
N LEU A 869 29.30 -56.69 13.98
CA LEU A 869 29.26 -56.65 12.52
C LEU A 869 29.94 -55.40 11.99
N TYR A 870 30.82 -55.57 11.01
CA TYR A 870 31.32 -54.47 10.18
C TYR A 870 30.32 -54.17 9.07
N ILE A 871 29.89 -52.92 8.96
CA ILE A 871 28.80 -52.53 8.05
C ILE A 871 29.22 -51.54 6.96
N GLY A 872 30.53 -51.22 6.87
CA GLY A 872 31.08 -50.34 5.85
C GLY A 872 31.86 -49.18 6.45
N THR A 873 32.07 -48.14 5.64
CA THR A 873 32.78 -46.93 6.05
C THR A 873 31.89 -45.70 5.94
N VAL A 874 32.10 -44.72 6.81
CA VAL A 874 31.47 -43.40 6.79
C VAL A 874 32.50 -42.32 6.50
N HIS A 875 32.12 -41.28 5.74
CA HIS A 875 33.01 -40.18 5.35
C HIS A 875 32.61 -38.90 6.08
N PHE A 876 33.58 -38.29 6.77
CA PHE A 876 33.43 -37.05 7.51
C PHE A 876 34.42 -36.00 6.97
N PRO A 877 34.02 -35.21 5.97
CA PRO A 877 34.92 -34.30 5.27
C PRO A 877 35.43 -33.12 6.12
N THR A 878 34.70 -32.72 7.17
CA THR A 878 35.13 -31.65 8.08
C THR A 878 35.61 -32.20 9.42
N GLY A 879 35.11 -33.35 9.84
CA GLY A 879 35.39 -33.91 11.16
C GLY A 879 34.56 -33.29 12.28
N THR A 880 33.69 -32.33 11.93
CA THR A 880 32.67 -31.75 12.80
C THR A 880 31.42 -32.62 12.70
N ILE A 881 31.21 -33.45 13.72
CA ILE A 881 30.20 -34.51 13.70
C ILE A 881 29.07 -34.26 14.70
N PHE A 882 27.90 -34.81 14.40
CA PHE A 882 26.73 -34.84 15.28
C PHE A 882 26.03 -36.20 15.20
N ALA A 883 25.12 -36.44 16.14
CA ALA A 883 24.21 -37.58 16.09
C ALA A 883 22.77 -37.13 16.36
N CYS A 884 21.83 -37.68 15.60
CA CYS A 884 20.40 -37.34 15.71
C CYS A 884 19.52 -38.43 15.11
N ASP A 885 18.20 -38.30 15.27
CA ASP A 885 17.25 -39.02 14.41
C ASP A 885 17.26 -38.39 13.00
N PRO A 886 17.67 -39.12 11.95
CA PRO A 886 17.86 -38.56 10.62
C PRO A 886 16.56 -38.12 9.93
N LEU A 887 15.38 -38.53 10.41
CA LEU A 887 14.11 -38.11 9.80
C LEU A 887 13.42 -36.96 10.51
N VAL A 888 13.86 -36.65 11.73
CA VAL A 888 13.18 -35.69 12.58
C VAL A 888 14.05 -34.48 12.86
N GLU A 889 15.32 -34.70 13.20
CA GLU A 889 16.20 -33.65 13.71
C GLU A 889 17.37 -33.34 12.78
N LEU A 890 17.50 -34.04 11.65
CA LEU A 890 18.68 -33.95 10.78
C LEU A 890 18.98 -32.54 10.29
N GLU A 891 17.97 -31.71 9.99
CA GLU A 891 18.20 -30.35 9.48
C GLU A 891 18.71 -29.39 10.57
N ASP A 892 18.34 -29.63 11.83
CA ASP A 892 18.58 -28.71 12.95
C ASP A 892 19.59 -29.24 13.99
N ALA A 893 20.08 -30.47 13.80
CA ALA A 893 21.01 -31.12 14.73
C ALA A 893 22.34 -30.36 14.84
N LEU A 894 22.77 -30.10 16.06
CA LEU A 894 23.99 -29.36 16.37
C LEU A 894 25.21 -30.29 16.46
N PRO A 895 26.40 -29.82 16.03
CA PRO A 895 27.63 -30.58 16.19
C PRO A 895 28.05 -30.71 17.65
N PHE A 896 28.74 -31.81 17.95
CA PHE A 896 29.42 -31.96 19.23
C PHE A 896 30.58 -30.96 19.35
N LEU A 897 30.89 -30.56 20.59
CA LEU A 897 32.04 -29.71 20.93
C LEU A 897 33.36 -30.39 20.56
N GLN A 898 33.40 -31.72 20.63
CA GLN A 898 34.53 -32.54 20.21
C GLN A 898 34.48 -32.78 18.71
N THR A 899 35.63 -32.61 18.06
CA THR A 899 35.82 -32.93 16.65
C THR A 899 36.73 -34.14 16.49
N ILE A 900 36.64 -34.79 15.33
CA ILE A 900 37.56 -35.85 14.92
C ILE A 900 38.34 -35.39 13.69
N PRO A 901 39.46 -36.04 13.34
CA PRO A 901 40.14 -35.70 12.09
C PRO A 901 39.21 -35.94 10.90
N ALA A 902 39.24 -35.04 9.91
CA ALA A 902 38.52 -35.27 8.66
C ALA A 902 39.03 -36.54 7.96
N GLY A 903 38.13 -37.39 7.49
CA GLY A 903 38.50 -38.66 6.87
C GLY A 903 37.36 -39.66 6.72
N THR A 904 37.73 -40.88 6.31
CA THR A 904 36.80 -42.00 6.14
C THR A 904 37.10 -43.08 7.18
N TYR A 905 36.08 -43.49 7.92
CA TYR A 905 36.24 -44.39 9.08
C TYR A 905 35.35 -45.62 9.01
N PRO A 906 35.82 -46.79 9.48
CA PRO A 906 35.02 -48.01 9.56
C PRO A 906 33.89 -47.89 10.60
N LEU A 907 32.72 -48.43 10.24
CA LEU A 907 31.51 -48.45 11.06
C LEU A 907 31.18 -49.89 11.47
N LYS A 908 30.99 -50.11 12.77
CA LYS A 908 30.64 -51.40 13.36
C LYS A 908 29.35 -51.30 14.17
N ILE A 909 28.59 -52.39 14.23
CA ILE A 909 27.37 -52.50 15.06
C ILE A 909 27.46 -53.74 15.95
N CYS A 910 27.15 -53.59 17.23
CA CYS A 910 26.93 -54.68 18.17
C CYS A 910 25.47 -55.15 18.07
N VAL A 911 25.29 -56.43 17.81
CA VAL A 911 24.01 -57.09 17.57
C VAL A 911 23.75 -58.12 18.67
N VAL A 912 22.54 -58.11 19.22
CA VAL A 912 22.00 -59.10 20.15
C VAL A 912 21.06 -60.01 19.35
N PRO A 913 21.46 -61.25 19.04
CA PRO A 913 20.59 -62.17 18.31
C PRO A 913 19.38 -62.58 19.14
N SER A 914 18.19 -62.50 18.56
CA SER A 914 16.96 -62.91 19.25
C SER A 914 16.01 -63.60 18.30
N GLU A 915 15.73 -64.89 18.54
CA GLU A 915 14.77 -65.63 17.71
C GLU A 915 13.33 -65.11 17.85
N GLN A 916 12.98 -64.60 19.04
CA GLN A 916 11.62 -64.13 19.33
C GLN A 916 11.34 -62.76 18.73
N TYR A 917 12.30 -61.84 18.82
CA TYR A 917 12.08 -60.43 18.46
C TYR A 917 12.83 -60.01 17.20
N GLY A 918 13.61 -60.91 16.59
CA GLY A 918 14.61 -60.56 15.59
C GLY A 918 15.84 -59.91 16.21
N ASP A 919 16.97 -59.97 15.50
CA ASP A 919 18.24 -59.39 15.94
C ASP A 919 18.09 -57.90 16.29
N ARG A 920 18.67 -57.50 17.43
CA ARG A 920 18.58 -56.14 17.97
C ARG A 920 19.93 -55.47 17.99
N TYR A 921 19.98 -54.18 17.69
CA TYR A 921 21.23 -53.43 17.73
C TYR A 921 21.37 -52.78 19.10
N ALA A 922 22.49 -53.06 19.77
CA ALA A 922 22.78 -52.55 21.10
C ALA A 922 23.68 -51.31 21.07
N CYS A 923 24.62 -51.25 20.12
CA CYS A 923 25.59 -50.16 20.05
C CYS A 923 26.13 -50.00 18.62
N VAL A 924 26.47 -48.77 18.23
CA VAL A 924 27.13 -48.44 16.95
C VAL A 924 28.45 -47.75 17.25
N LYS A 925 29.52 -48.13 16.56
CA LYS A 925 30.88 -47.58 16.72
C LYS A 925 31.41 -47.08 15.39
N VAL A 926 31.72 -45.78 15.33
CA VAL A 926 32.63 -45.23 14.32
C VAL A 926 34.05 -45.35 14.84
N GLU A 927 34.86 -46.20 14.22
CA GLU A 927 36.21 -46.49 14.68
C GLU A 927 37.22 -45.54 14.05
N VAL A 928 37.47 -44.42 14.72
CA VAL A 928 38.42 -43.38 14.30
C VAL A 928 39.88 -43.83 14.45
N SER A 929 40.16 -44.65 15.47
CA SER A 929 41.46 -45.26 15.74
C SER A 929 41.27 -46.72 16.18
N PRO A 930 42.17 -47.64 15.79
CA PRO A 930 42.14 -49.04 16.25
C PRO A 930 42.69 -49.24 17.66
N GLU A 931 43.21 -48.19 18.32
CA GLU A 931 43.72 -48.27 19.68
C GLU A 931 42.60 -48.47 20.70
N LYS A 932 42.90 -49.18 21.81
CA LYS A 932 41.89 -49.41 22.86
C LYS A 932 41.55 -48.08 23.56
N PRO A 933 40.25 -47.69 23.66
CA PRO A 933 39.84 -46.51 24.40
C PRO A 933 40.24 -46.62 25.89
N VAL A 934 40.78 -45.53 26.45
CA VAL A 934 41.17 -45.44 27.88
C VAL A 934 40.21 -44.61 28.71
N ARG A 935 39.34 -43.82 28.07
CA ARG A 935 38.33 -42.95 28.65
C ARG A 935 37.20 -42.76 27.65
N TYR A 936 35.98 -42.61 28.15
CA TYR A 936 34.80 -42.29 27.37
C TYR A 936 34.27 -40.92 27.80
N GLU A 937 34.02 -40.07 26.83
CA GLU A 937 33.46 -38.73 27.03
C GLU A 937 32.12 -38.64 26.32
N LEU A 938 31.16 -37.99 26.99
CA LEU A 938 29.86 -37.73 26.38
C LEU A 938 30.00 -36.61 25.34
N GLY A 939 29.41 -36.83 24.15
CA GLY A 939 29.34 -35.80 23.11
C GLY A 939 28.35 -34.71 23.52
N MET A 940 28.85 -33.50 23.74
CA MET A 940 28.03 -32.35 24.17
C MET A 940 27.91 -31.33 23.05
N THR A 941 26.83 -30.57 23.01
CA THR A 941 26.55 -29.52 22.02
C THR A 941 26.73 -28.10 22.58
N GLY A 942 26.78 -27.96 23.91
CA GLY A 942 26.91 -26.67 24.58
C GLY A 942 25.58 -25.98 24.91
N LYS A 943 24.46 -26.69 24.74
CA LYS A 943 23.10 -26.22 25.03
C LYS A 943 22.37 -27.09 26.04
N GLU A 944 23.02 -28.12 26.57
CA GLU A 944 22.45 -29.00 27.58
C GLU A 944 22.14 -28.20 28.85
N ASP A 945 21.00 -28.51 29.47
CA ASP A 945 20.63 -27.94 30.76
C ASP A 945 21.48 -28.57 31.86
N LEU A 946 22.40 -27.78 32.39
CA LEU A 946 23.29 -28.20 33.48
C LEU A 946 22.80 -27.68 34.85
N ASP A 947 21.67 -26.97 34.91
CA ASP A 947 21.06 -26.41 36.13
C ASP A 947 20.33 -27.44 36.98
N GLU A 948 19.97 -28.58 36.41
CA GLU A 948 19.39 -29.71 37.14
C GLU A 948 20.46 -30.57 37.85
N GLU A 949 20.07 -31.17 38.98
CA GLU A 949 20.95 -32.03 39.76
C GLU A 949 21.02 -33.42 39.08
N LEU A 950 22.18 -33.74 38.50
CA LEU A 950 22.42 -35.02 37.80
C LEU A 950 22.77 -36.14 38.80
N ASP A 951 22.07 -37.27 38.69
CA ASP A 951 22.36 -38.52 39.39
C ASP A 951 23.53 -39.29 38.73
N GLU A 952 24.07 -40.31 39.42
CA GLU A 952 25.29 -41.02 39.01
C GLU A 952 25.21 -41.79 37.68
N ASP A 953 24.01 -42.01 37.14
CA ASP A 953 23.75 -42.77 35.92
C ASP A 953 23.02 -41.93 34.83
N ASP A 954 22.85 -40.62 35.07
CA ASP A 954 22.24 -39.72 34.10
C ASP A 954 23.18 -39.40 32.95
N TYR A 955 22.62 -39.28 31.74
CA TYR A 955 23.34 -38.89 30.54
C TYR A 955 22.44 -38.06 29.62
N PHE A 956 23.08 -37.22 28.82
CA PHE A 956 22.43 -36.48 27.75
C PHE A 956 22.45 -37.28 26.44
N GLY A 957 21.38 -37.17 25.67
CA GLY A 957 21.23 -37.81 24.36
C GLY A 957 20.24 -37.04 23.50
N PHE A 958 19.98 -37.57 22.31
CA PHE A 958 19.00 -37.01 21.37
C PHE A 958 17.73 -37.86 21.34
N GLY A 959 16.60 -37.23 20.93
CA GLY A 959 15.32 -37.92 20.79
C GLY A 959 15.32 -38.87 19.60
N VAL A 960 14.66 -40.02 19.72
CA VAL A 960 14.58 -41.04 18.66
C VAL A 960 13.13 -41.34 18.34
N ASP A 961 12.50 -40.40 17.64
CA ASP A 961 11.05 -40.42 17.37
C ASP A 961 10.67 -41.33 16.19
N ALA A 962 11.54 -41.45 15.18
CA ALA A 962 11.35 -42.36 14.05
C ALA A 962 11.93 -43.77 14.32
N GLY A 963 12.47 -44.01 15.53
CA GLY A 963 13.12 -45.27 15.87
C GLY A 963 14.49 -45.44 15.21
N MET A 964 15.13 -44.33 14.78
CA MET A 964 16.42 -44.33 14.07
C MET A 964 17.44 -43.39 14.69
N GLY A 965 18.71 -43.72 14.52
CA GLY A 965 19.81 -42.83 14.87
C GLY A 965 20.85 -42.82 13.76
N CYS A 966 21.43 -41.66 13.50
CA CYS A 966 22.53 -41.49 12.57
C CYS A 966 23.68 -40.71 13.22
N VAL A 967 24.88 -40.86 12.67
CA VAL A 967 26.04 -40.01 12.95
C VAL A 967 26.49 -39.42 11.63
N ALA A 968 26.57 -38.10 11.53
CA ALA A 968 26.84 -37.40 10.29
C ALA A 968 27.80 -36.21 10.50
N ASP A 969 28.40 -35.75 9.40
CA ASP A 969 29.23 -34.54 9.35
C ASP A 969 28.39 -33.34 8.96
N ILE A 970 28.72 -32.16 9.50
CA ILE A 970 27.98 -30.92 9.24
C ILE A 970 27.89 -30.60 7.74
N GLN A 971 28.94 -30.89 6.97
CA GLN A 971 28.89 -30.67 5.51
C GLN A 971 27.94 -31.65 4.82
N THR A 972 27.84 -32.88 5.32
CA THR A 972 26.89 -33.89 4.82
C THR A 972 25.46 -33.48 5.14
N GLN A 973 25.20 -32.89 6.30
CA GLN A 973 23.92 -32.26 6.65
C GLN A 973 23.57 -31.16 5.64
N SER A 974 24.48 -30.21 5.41
CA SER A 974 24.25 -29.12 4.45
C SER A 974 24.05 -29.63 3.02
N ALA A 975 24.73 -30.72 2.63
CA ALA A 975 24.52 -31.36 1.34
C ALA A 975 23.17 -32.08 1.27
N PHE A 976 22.76 -32.76 2.34
CA PHE A 976 21.46 -33.44 2.44
C PHE A 976 20.31 -32.44 2.37
N THR A 977 20.33 -31.37 3.15
CA THR A 977 19.29 -30.31 3.13
C THR A 977 19.17 -29.68 1.74
N ARG A 978 20.29 -29.49 1.03
CA ARG A 978 20.30 -29.02 -0.36
C ARG A 978 19.74 -30.04 -1.35
N GLY A 979 20.01 -31.34 -1.15
CA GLY A 979 19.53 -32.42 -2.00
C GLY A 979 18.05 -32.75 -1.77
N TRP A 980 17.59 -32.80 -0.52
CA TRP A 980 16.21 -33.12 -0.14
C TRP A 980 15.20 -32.10 -0.69
N LYS A 981 15.57 -30.81 -0.69
CA LYS A 981 14.80 -29.74 -1.35
C LYS A 981 14.65 -29.91 -2.88
N ARG A 982 15.46 -30.78 -3.52
CA ARG A 982 15.54 -30.98 -4.97
C ARG A 982 14.81 -32.24 -5.47
N THR A 983 14.22 -33.06 -4.59
CA THR A 983 13.73 -34.42 -4.91
C THR A 983 12.22 -34.63 -4.68
N ARG A 984 11.37 -33.58 -4.74
CA ARG A 984 9.90 -33.77 -4.58
C ARG A 984 9.21 -34.40 -5.80
N THR A 985 9.93 -34.71 -6.88
CA THR A 985 9.33 -35.30 -8.10
C THR A 985 9.85 -36.67 -8.56
N SER A 986 10.82 -37.33 -7.92
CA SER A 986 11.10 -38.76 -8.21
C SER A 986 11.86 -39.50 -7.11
N THR A 987 11.61 -40.81 -7.03
CA THR A 987 12.08 -41.76 -6.00
C THR A 987 13.61 -41.70 -5.76
N PRO A 988 14.07 -41.70 -4.49
CA PRO A 988 15.47 -41.46 -4.17
C PRO A 988 16.38 -42.63 -4.56
N THR A 989 17.49 -42.32 -5.22
CA THR A 989 18.62 -43.25 -5.38
C THR A 989 19.71 -42.90 -4.36
N MET A 990 19.89 -43.84 -3.42
CA MET A 990 20.94 -44.07 -2.41
C MET A 990 21.99 -42.97 -2.15
N THR A 991 21.87 -42.33 -0.98
CA THR A 991 22.99 -42.00 -0.09
C THR A 991 22.85 -42.88 1.15
N CYS A 992 23.94 -43.44 1.69
CA CYS A 992 23.93 -44.49 2.71
C CYS A 992 23.10 -44.15 3.97
N PHE A 993 21.85 -44.60 3.98
CA PHE A 993 21.06 -44.82 5.17
C PHE A 993 21.32 -46.27 5.64
N ALA A 994 21.52 -46.48 6.94
CA ALA A 994 21.35 -47.82 7.50
C ALA A 994 19.83 -48.11 7.53
N ILE A 995 19.28 -48.65 6.43
CA ILE A 995 17.86 -49.04 6.36
C ILE A 995 17.70 -50.56 6.48
N PHE A 996 16.61 -50.90 7.18
CA PHE A 996 15.81 -52.13 7.25
C PHE A 996 16.21 -53.13 8.35
N TRP A 997 15.25 -53.75 9.06
CA TRP A 997 14.43 -54.84 8.51
C TRP A 997 13.05 -55.08 9.15
N ARG A 998 12.04 -55.30 8.28
CA ARG A 998 11.20 -56.51 8.34
C ARG A 998 11.44 -57.32 7.06
N LYS A 999 11.84 -58.59 7.25
CA LYS A 999 11.99 -59.74 6.32
C LYS A 999 11.74 -59.53 4.81
N THR A 1000 12.72 -59.87 4.00
CA THR A 1000 12.46 -60.48 2.67
C THR A 1000 12.46 -62.01 2.76
N PRO A 1001 11.59 -62.70 1.99
CA PRO A 1001 11.48 -64.15 1.98
C PRO A 1001 12.66 -64.80 1.23
N LYS A 1002 12.96 -66.04 1.61
CA LYS A 1002 14.03 -66.90 1.07
C LYS A 1002 14.08 -66.94 -0.47
N PRO A 1003 15.27 -67.10 -1.06
CA PRO A 1003 15.42 -67.42 -2.48
C PRO A 1003 15.19 -68.93 -2.72
N THR A 1004 14.53 -69.28 -3.81
CA THR A 1004 14.53 -70.64 -4.38
C THR A 1004 14.30 -70.57 -5.90
N PRO A 1005 14.74 -71.57 -6.69
CA PRO A 1005 16.02 -71.54 -7.39
C PRO A 1005 15.89 -71.47 -8.92
N SER A 1006 17.04 -71.27 -9.57
CA SER A 1006 17.35 -71.32 -11.01
C SER A 1006 16.47 -72.21 -11.89
N ILE A 1007 16.14 -71.74 -13.10
CA ILE A 1007 15.97 -72.61 -14.28
C ILE A 1007 16.59 -71.94 -15.52
N SER A 1008 17.67 -72.58 -15.99
CA SER A 1008 18.36 -72.57 -17.30
C SER A 1008 18.67 -71.26 -18.01
#